data_AF-A0A8H6T1Z8-F1
#
_entry.id   AF-A0A8H6T1Z8-F1
#
_cell.length_a   1.000
_cell.length_b   1.000
_cell.length_c   1.000
_cell.angle_alpha   90.00
_cell.angle_beta   90.00
_cell.angle_gamma   90.00
#
_symmetry.space_group_name_H-M   'P 1'
#
loop_
_entity.id
_entity.type
_entity.pdbx_description
1 polymer ?
#
loop_
_entity_poly.entity_id
_entity_poly.type
_entity_poly.pdbx_seq_one_letter_code
_entity_poly.pdbx_strand_id
1 'polypeptide(L)'
;MPATATVALAYGPILVGGCVAFLLSGIVAVQCIIFFKLYPDESRLKTGLVAGVWTLDVAQTVFIIASFIDYFIVHFGDMAFCQIIPWSIALTILLTALQTCVVHLFYAAKIYRSSAGNWFITAPIVLFAFLRVGAAVAATAEMLRIRRWVAFEHGIPHFLFTAGLTLSAATDAIITLCLCYYLRQIRRISTSSVMDSVLNKLTLYTLENGFVTFLTTMATLLLWLFLDNTGIPLALHFVLGKLYPNSLLVLLNTRKSLREMHAGDPGIAIQPHTDSTHHLAAYYALFPHRAPLTSHHDHVVTTPMSSFPYGYRPPIKMHRQAPVVEVRVQKTVETTTRDLRRHRRHSDSLSTRSDSPDVIDIQPTRLPPSVVRPDARYVFPASFTTPPASEPAGLLTSDLFTTITLAAIWQRIHCLVAANTHGALEYEPVLIKVKLRGGFPQPTIVMRPVFGVIGLLFCLLTSCVCATRLDRRDTPSWTGPLSTRGRYVVDANRNRFKLRGGNWHGASGTYEGSGDINDDANHHSGENAHTMPLGLQYVPIDKIIDSFVELGINTIRLQFSNAMIHDNTIVNDDWVAANPQFKGMTCLQVYDAVITTLTARGIAVIINNHTNTSIWCCGVDGNERWDESQSFATYAADWVFMVNRYKSNKRVVGADLYNEVRRDITTDPNWGSGGDADWQQASQRVSDQILTANPDILIIVEGINWVGLPVDGFSHGRPTLIPVAQLSHTTLVPHKLVYSAHFYSYTGPNHSGATGIGETSDPRYRDLSRNDLFSVLQSSALYVALTASMHYTAPVWISEFGMEGRADSLDLDHAFWQNFVDYLVQTDVDYAFWPLVGYLDASTGAGNGWALMNWEKLAGGGKRIGLFDGDDWRASGWQELTNGASATGQIASVSEWKQLSLDHGDFIQSQFARANLGDWDNGASKAQCPDNLRLIGLSRGSSRGLCTDVGFGSLWNADHASEVVFDERHVTNDWASGYTKYTCPSNYFVSGWAIRGSKVSTVMCAHANKTLGTNGRTVWFDQGDNRADQLGGDFAVQQFKGSCGTNEYIGGVAFTTRIGSNGAPASIYCVS
;
A
#
# COMPACT_ATOMS: atom_id res chain seq x y z
N MET A 1 15.74 9.34 -58.00
CA MET A 1 14.49 9.85 -57.38
C MET A 1 14.51 9.37 -55.93
N PRO A 2 14.37 10.25 -54.92
CA PRO A 2 14.09 9.78 -53.56
C PRO A 2 12.71 9.08 -53.55
N ALA A 3 12.52 8.12 -52.65
CA ALA A 3 11.25 7.40 -52.57
C ALA A 3 10.16 8.31 -52.01
N THR A 4 9.08 8.53 -52.78
CA THR A 4 7.85 9.14 -52.25
C THR A 4 7.32 8.27 -51.12
N ALA A 5 7.12 8.84 -49.94
CA ALA A 5 6.53 8.12 -48.82
C ALA A 5 5.15 7.56 -49.20
N THR A 6 4.78 6.43 -48.61
CA THR A 6 3.45 5.85 -48.84
C THR A 6 2.38 6.77 -48.24
N VAL A 7 1.17 6.74 -48.81
CA VAL A 7 0.02 7.53 -48.33
C VAL A 7 -0.20 7.36 -46.82
N ALA A 8 0.00 6.12 -46.32
CA ALA A 8 -0.06 5.79 -44.92
C ALA A 8 0.95 6.54 -44.05
N LEU A 9 2.19 6.79 -44.53
CA LEU A 9 3.22 7.53 -43.81
C LEU A 9 3.13 9.06 -43.98
N ALA A 10 2.47 9.52 -45.05
CA ALA A 10 2.15 10.93 -45.24
C ALA A 10 0.98 11.36 -44.35
N TYR A 11 -0.18 10.69 -44.46
CA TYR A 11 -1.42 11.12 -43.80
C TYR A 11 -1.72 10.40 -42.47
N GLY A 12 -1.34 9.13 -42.31
CA GLY A 12 -1.66 8.34 -41.11
C GLY A 12 -1.15 8.97 -39.80
N PRO A 13 0.12 9.41 -39.72
CA PRO A 13 0.62 10.13 -38.55
C PRO A 13 -0.13 11.44 -38.28
N ILE A 14 -0.50 12.19 -39.32
CA ILE A 14 -1.23 13.46 -39.18
C ILE A 14 -2.61 13.23 -38.54
N LEU A 15 -3.32 12.18 -38.97
CA LEU A 15 -4.58 11.75 -38.37
C LEU A 15 -4.42 11.39 -36.88
N VAL A 16 -3.47 10.49 -36.56
CA VAL A 16 -3.23 10.04 -35.18
C VAL A 16 -2.80 11.19 -34.28
N GLY A 17 -1.88 12.05 -34.74
CA GLY A 17 -1.38 13.20 -33.99
C GLY A 17 -2.46 14.24 -33.69
N GLY A 18 -3.36 14.51 -34.65
CA GLY A 18 -4.49 15.41 -34.42
C GLY A 18 -5.53 14.80 -33.47
N CYS A 19 -5.83 13.50 -33.56
CA CYS A 19 -6.71 12.82 -32.59
C CYS A 19 -6.15 12.89 -31.16
N VAL A 20 -4.84 12.65 -30.96
CA VAL A 20 -4.19 12.84 -29.64
C VAL A 20 -4.23 14.31 -29.22
N ALA A 21 -4.04 15.26 -30.14
CA ALA A 21 -4.16 16.68 -29.84
C ALA A 21 -5.60 17.11 -29.46
N PHE A 22 -6.64 16.46 -29.99
CA PHE A 22 -8.03 16.69 -29.58
C PHE A 22 -8.29 16.20 -28.14
N LEU A 23 -7.80 15.00 -27.79
CA LEU A 23 -7.88 14.49 -26.42
C LEU A 23 -7.18 15.44 -25.42
N LEU A 24 -5.95 15.86 -25.73
CA LEU A 24 -5.20 16.79 -24.88
C LEU A 24 -5.81 18.20 -24.81
N SER A 25 -6.48 18.68 -25.87
CA SER A 25 -7.27 19.93 -25.88
C SER A 25 -8.52 19.82 -24.99
N GLY A 26 -9.14 18.63 -24.91
CA GLY A 26 -10.16 18.31 -23.92
C GLY A 26 -9.67 18.48 -22.47
N ILE A 27 -8.45 18.02 -22.18
CA ILE A 27 -7.82 18.23 -20.86
C ILE A 27 -7.56 19.71 -20.59
N VAL A 28 -7.06 20.49 -21.58
CA VAL A 28 -6.92 21.96 -21.45
C VAL A 28 -8.26 22.61 -21.08
N ALA A 29 -9.35 22.25 -21.76
CA ALA A 29 -10.67 22.81 -21.50
C ALA A 29 -11.15 22.49 -20.07
N VAL A 30 -11.01 21.23 -19.61
CA VAL A 30 -11.35 20.83 -18.24
C VAL A 30 -10.52 21.60 -17.21
N GLN A 31 -9.20 21.72 -17.41
CA GLN A 31 -8.34 22.44 -16.48
C GLN A 31 -8.62 23.96 -16.46
N CYS A 32 -9.02 24.57 -17.58
CA CYS A 32 -9.51 25.95 -17.62
C CYS A 32 -10.82 26.12 -16.82
N ILE A 33 -11.78 25.20 -16.98
CA ILE A 33 -13.05 25.21 -16.22
C ILE A 33 -12.78 25.07 -14.72
N ILE A 34 -11.88 24.17 -14.33
CA ILE A 34 -11.43 24.01 -12.93
C ILE A 34 -10.81 25.31 -12.42
N PHE A 35 -9.95 25.98 -13.20
CA PHE A 35 -9.36 27.26 -12.80
C PHE A 35 -10.42 28.33 -12.54
N PHE A 36 -11.37 28.52 -13.44
CA PHE A 36 -12.42 29.54 -13.27
C PHE A 36 -13.40 29.21 -12.13
N LYS A 37 -13.64 27.93 -11.83
CA LYS A 37 -14.45 27.51 -10.67
C LYS A 37 -13.73 27.67 -9.32
N LEU A 38 -12.45 27.32 -9.25
CA LEU A 38 -11.69 27.32 -7.98
C LEU A 38 -11.08 28.67 -7.60
N TYR A 39 -10.95 29.60 -8.53
CA TYR A 39 -10.25 30.88 -8.31
C TYR A 39 -11.03 32.13 -8.79
N PRO A 40 -12.28 32.36 -8.34
CA PRO A 40 -13.10 33.49 -8.80
C PRO A 40 -12.46 34.88 -8.54
N ASP A 41 -11.80 35.06 -7.39
CA ASP A 41 -11.19 36.34 -6.96
C ASP A 41 -9.73 36.55 -7.43
N GLU A 42 -9.24 35.73 -8.36
CA GLU A 42 -7.87 35.79 -8.84
C GLU A 42 -7.60 37.04 -9.70
N SER A 43 -6.34 37.50 -9.70
CA SER A 43 -5.98 38.75 -10.39
C SER A 43 -6.31 38.68 -11.89
N ARG A 44 -6.95 39.73 -12.43
CA ARG A 44 -7.41 39.82 -13.84
C ARG A 44 -6.32 39.47 -14.87
N LEU A 45 -5.05 39.69 -14.54
CA LEU A 45 -3.88 39.30 -15.35
C LEU A 45 -3.75 37.77 -15.52
N LYS A 46 -3.94 36.97 -14.47
CA LYS A 46 -3.92 35.50 -14.54
C LYS A 46 -5.20 34.94 -15.16
N THR A 47 -6.35 35.54 -14.84
CA THR A 47 -7.63 35.17 -15.45
C THR A 47 -7.61 35.40 -16.97
N GLY A 48 -7.03 36.53 -17.40
CA GLY A 48 -6.77 36.82 -18.81
C GLY A 48 -5.71 35.92 -19.45
N LEU A 49 -4.66 35.53 -18.71
CA LEU A 49 -3.67 34.54 -19.17
C LEU A 49 -4.34 33.19 -19.47
N VAL A 50 -5.14 32.65 -18.56
CA VAL A 50 -5.84 31.36 -18.75
C VAL A 50 -6.84 31.44 -19.90
N ALA A 51 -7.63 32.52 -19.98
CA ALA A 51 -8.56 32.73 -21.09
C ALA A 51 -7.84 32.84 -22.46
N GLY A 52 -6.71 33.55 -22.50
CA GLY A 52 -5.89 33.70 -23.71
C GLY A 52 -5.25 32.38 -24.16
N VAL A 53 -4.70 31.60 -23.22
CA VAL A 53 -4.15 30.26 -23.48
C VAL A 53 -5.22 29.31 -24.02
N TRP A 54 -6.42 29.31 -23.43
CA TRP A 54 -7.55 28.52 -23.91
C TRP A 54 -8.03 28.95 -25.30
N THR A 55 -8.06 30.26 -25.57
CA THR A 55 -8.44 30.80 -26.89
C THR A 55 -7.45 30.38 -27.98
N LEU A 56 -6.13 30.43 -27.69
CA LEU A 56 -5.09 29.93 -28.60
C LEU A 56 -5.21 28.42 -28.84
N ASP A 57 -5.53 27.65 -27.79
CA ASP A 57 -5.72 26.20 -27.89
C ASP A 57 -6.90 25.81 -28.78
N VAL A 58 -8.06 26.45 -28.58
CA VAL A 58 -9.26 26.25 -29.40
C VAL A 58 -9.02 26.66 -30.85
N ALA A 59 -8.38 27.81 -31.08
CA ALA A 59 -8.05 28.27 -32.44
C ALA A 59 -7.13 27.27 -33.18
N GLN A 60 -6.15 26.69 -32.48
CA GLN A 60 -5.27 25.67 -33.05
C GLN A 60 -6.03 24.36 -33.32
N THR A 61 -6.89 23.92 -32.40
CA THR A 61 -7.76 22.75 -32.59
C THR A 61 -8.66 22.92 -33.82
N VAL A 62 -9.26 24.10 -34.03
CA VAL A 62 -10.05 24.42 -35.22
C VAL A 62 -9.21 24.34 -36.51
N PHE A 63 -7.96 24.83 -36.51
CA PHE A 63 -7.09 24.71 -37.70
C PHE A 63 -6.60 23.28 -37.96
N ILE A 64 -6.40 22.45 -36.93
CA ILE A 64 -6.14 21.01 -37.11
C ILE A 64 -7.37 20.35 -37.77
N ILE A 65 -8.59 20.62 -37.29
CA ILE A 65 -9.84 20.12 -37.91
C ILE A 65 -9.98 20.60 -39.35
N ALA A 66 -9.69 21.88 -39.65
CA ALA A 66 -9.70 22.39 -41.02
C ALA A 66 -8.71 21.65 -41.93
N SER A 67 -7.49 21.35 -41.44
CA SER A 67 -6.52 20.57 -42.19
C SER A 67 -6.94 19.11 -42.43
N PHE A 68 -7.72 18.54 -41.50
CA PHE A 68 -8.30 17.21 -41.67
C PHE A 68 -9.39 17.22 -42.75
N ILE A 69 -10.23 18.26 -42.80
CA ILE A 69 -11.22 18.46 -43.87
C ILE A 69 -10.51 18.61 -45.23
N ASP A 70 -9.45 19.43 -45.31
CA ASP A 70 -8.67 19.61 -46.53
C ASP A 70 -8.05 18.29 -47.05
N TYR A 71 -7.42 17.48 -46.18
CA TYR A 71 -6.70 16.26 -46.57
C TYR A 71 -7.56 14.99 -46.68
N PHE A 72 -8.54 14.79 -45.80
CA PHE A 72 -9.30 13.53 -45.72
C PHE A 72 -10.69 13.59 -46.36
N ILE A 73 -11.21 14.79 -46.66
CA ILE A 73 -12.58 14.96 -47.19
C ILE A 73 -12.55 15.66 -48.55
N VAL A 74 -12.05 16.90 -48.62
CA VAL A 74 -12.17 17.74 -49.83
C VAL A 74 -11.31 17.22 -50.99
N HIS A 75 -10.09 16.76 -50.70
CA HIS A 75 -9.14 16.23 -51.68
C HIS A 75 -8.95 14.71 -51.52
N PHE A 76 -9.98 14.00 -51.07
CA PHE A 76 -9.93 12.55 -50.89
C PHE A 76 -9.60 11.83 -52.21
N GLY A 77 -8.52 11.05 -52.21
CA GLY A 77 -8.00 10.37 -53.41
C GLY A 77 -7.04 11.20 -54.27
N ASP A 78 -6.87 12.51 -54.02
CA ASP A 78 -5.85 13.31 -54.71
C ASP A 78 -4.45 13.03 -54.12
N MET A 79 -3.74 12.15 -54.81
CA MET A 79 -2.36 11.76 -54.51
C MET A 79 -1.35 12.89 -54.71
N ALA A 80 -1.67 13.94 -55.48
CA ALA A 80 -0.80 15.12 -55.64
C ALA A 80 -1.02 16.12 -54.50
N PHE A 81 -2.23 16.22 -53.96
CA PHE A 81 -2.54 17.12 -52.83
C PHE A 81 -1.79 16.77 -51.54
N CYS A 82 -1.35 15.50 -51.35
CA CYS A 82 -0.53 15.12 -50.19
C CYS A 82 0.82 15.87 -50.11
N GLN A 83 1.29 16.42 -51.23
CA GLN A 83 2.51 17.22 -51.30
C GLN A 83 2.27 18.73 -51.06
N ILE A 84 1.01 19.14 -50.89
CA ILE A 84 0.59 20.53 -50.67
C ILE A 84 0.47 20.81 -49.16
N ILE A 85 0.79 22.03 -48.75
CA ILE A 85 0.63 22.52 -47.38
C ILE A 85 -0.65 23.38 -47.30
N PRO A 86 -1.72 22.91 -46.64
CA PRO A 86 -2.87 23.74 -46.29
C PRO A 86 -2.49 24.97 -45.48
N TRP A 87 -3.18 26.08 -45.74
CA TRP A 87 -3.03 27.33 -45.00
C TRP A 87 -3.34 27.16 -43.50
N SER A 88 -4.27 26.27 -43.19
CA SER A 88 -4.66 25.86 -41.84
C SER A 88 -3.46 25.30 -41.05
N ILE A 89 -2.70 24.37 -41.65
CA ILE A 89 -1.48 23.81 -41.03
C ILE A 89 -0.43 24.89 -40.80
N ALA A 90 -0.19 25.79 -41.76
CA ALA A 90 0.77 26.88 -41.60
C ALA A 90 0.45 27.78 -40.40
N LEU A 91 -0.84 27.99 -40.08
CA LEU A 91 -1.28 28.72 -38.89
C LEU A 91 -1.15 27.92 -37.59
N THR A 92 -1.24 26.58 -37.61
CA THR A 92 -1.00 25.77 -36.39
C THR A 92 0.40 26.00 -35.84
N ILE A 93 1.42 26.12 -36.71
CA ILE A 93 2.82 26.35 -36.32
C ILE A 93 2.98 27.68 -35.55
N LEU A 94 2.32 28.74 -36.05
CA LEU A 94 2.32 30.05 -35.41
C LEU A 94 1.62 30.00 -34.04
N LEU A 95 0.48 29.31 -33.93
CA LEU A 95 -0.23 29.15 -32.67
C LEU A 95 0.57 28.33 -31.66
N THR A 96 1.22 27.24 -32.06
CA THR A 96 2.14 26.48 -31.20
C THR A 96 3.24 27.40 -30.64
N ALA A 97 3.86 28.21 -31.49
CA ALA A 97 4.93 29.13 -31.06
C ALA A 97 4.42 30.21 -30.08
N LEU A 98 3.20 30.73 -30.29
CA LEU A 98 2.58 31.68 -29.37
C LEU A 98 2.21 31.04 -28.02
N GLN A 99 1.62 29.84 -28.02
CA GLN A 99 1.37 29.07 -26.79
C GLN A 99 2.67 28.79 -26.03
N THR A 100 3.69 28.28 -26.72
CA THR A 100 5.02 28.05 -26.12
C THR A 100 5.60 29.33 -25.53
N CYS A 101 5.55 30.45 -26.25
CA CYS A 101 6.09 31.73 -25.77
C CYS A 101 5.37 32.22 -24.51
N VAL A 102 4.03 32.14 -24.46
CA VAL A 102 3.25 32.50 -23.26
C VAL A 102 3.65 31.65 -22.05
N VAL A 103 3.86 30.35 -22.24
CA VAL A 103 4.29 29.43 -21.18
C VAL A 103 5.75 29.68 -20.76
N HIS A 104 6.67 29.89 -21.70
CA HIS A 104 8.07 30.26 -21.44
C HIS A 104 8.20 31.58 -20.69
N LEU A 105 7.42 32.61 -21.04
CA LEU A 105 7.40 33.90 -20.34
C LEU A 105 6.85 33.76 -18.91
N PHE A 106 5.86 32.89 -18.68
CA PHE A 106 5.39 32.59 -17.32
C PHE A 106 6.48 31.91 -16.47
N TYR A 107 7.18 30.91 -17.02
CA TYR A 107 8.29 30.25 -16.32
C TYR A 107 9.50 31.19 -16.12
N ALA A 108 9.81 32.06 -17.09
CA ALA A 108 10.82 33.11 -16.94
C ALA A 108 10.46 34.06 -15.79
N ALA A 109 9.21 34.50 -15.69
CA ALA A 109 8.74 35.35 -14.60
C ALA A 109 8.75 34.64 -13.22
N LYS A 110 8.54 33.32 -13.18
CA LYS A 110 8.72 32.49 -11.96
C LYS A 110 10.20 32.45 -11.55
N ILE A 111 11.09 32.07 -12.47
CA ILE A 111 12.54 31.97 -12.26
C ILE A 111 13.14 33.34 -11.85
N TYR A 112 12.71 34.43 -12.48
CA TYR A 112 13.17 35.79 -12.13
C TYR A 112 12.92 36.14 -10.65
N ARG A 113 11.73 35.79 -10.13
CA ARG A 113 11.39 36.04 -8.72
C ARG A 113 12.12 35.08 -7.78
N SER A 114 12.14 33.78 -8.09
CA SER A 114 12.86 32.78 -7.28
C SER A 114 14.38 32.99 -7.24
N SER A 115 14.96 33.66 -8.25
CA SER A 115 16.38 34.02 -8.32
C SER A 115 16.70 35.43 -7.77
N ALA A 116 15.78 36.03 -7.01
CA ALA A 116 15.90 37.37 -6.44
C ALA A 116 16.24 38.48 -7.47
N GLY A 117 15.72 38.35 -8.69
CA GLY A 117 15.87 39.35 -9.76
C GLY A 117 17.04 39.10 -10.73
N ASN A 118 17.55 37.87 -10.83
CA ASN A 118 18.72 37.57 -11.65
C ASN A 118 18.42 37.61 -13.17
N TRP A 119 18.73 38.74 -13.79
CA TRP A 119 18.59 38.95 -15.24
C TRP A 119 19.51 38.08 -16.10
N PHE A 120 20.67 37.62 -15.61
CA PHE A 120 21.59 36.78 -16.41
C PHE A 120 20.99 35.42 -16.78
N ILE A 121 20.10 34.89 -15.93
CA ILE A 121 19.38 33.63 -16.17
C ILE A 121 18.07 33.88 -16.92
N THR A 122 17.39 34.99 -16.61
CA THR A 122 16.05 35.29 -17.14
C THR A 122 16.10 35.83 -18.58
N ALA A 123 17.07 36.70 -18.91
CA ALA A 123 17.13 37.35 -20.22
C ALA A 123 17.34 36.35 -21.39
N PRO A 124 18.18 35.30 -21.29
CA PRO A 124 18.28 34.27 -22.34
C PRO A 124 16.97 33.55 -22.61
N ILE A 125 16.20 33.19 -21.57
CA ILE A 125 14.89 32.51 -21.69
C ILE A 125 13.91 33.40 -22.47
N VAL A 126 13.81 34.67 -22.09
CA VAL A 126 12.94 35.65 -22.76
C VAL A 126 13.38 35.90 -24.21
N LEU A 127 14.69 36.03 -24.45
CA LEU A 127 15.25 36.23 -25.79
C LEU A 127 14.96 35.04 -26.71
N PHE A 128 15.18 33.81 -26.25
CA PHE A 128 14.93 32.60 -27.05
C PHE A 128 13.44 32.40 -27.33
N ALA A 129 12.55 32.71 -26.39
CA ALA A 129 11.09 32.68 -26.61
C ALA A 129 10.66 33.63 -27.73
N PHE A 130 11.15 34.89 -27.75
CA PHE A 130 10.85 35.83 -28.82
C PHE A 130 11.52 35.46 -30.16
N LEU A 131 12.76 34.97 -30.16
CA LEU A 131 13.42 34.49 -31.37
C LEU A 131 12.70 33.27 -31.98
N ARG A 132 12.15 32.38 -31.15
CA ARG A 132 11.31 31.25 -31.58
C ARG A 132 10.02 31.73 -32.27
N VAL A 133 9.36 32.77 -31.74
CA VAL A 133 8.19 33.38 -32.40
C VAL A 133 8.59 34.02 -33.74
N GLY A 134 9.72 34.73 -33.80
CA GLY A 134 10.23 35.29 -35.06
C GLY A 134 10.51 34.22 -36.13
N ALA A 135 11.18 33.12 -35.73
CA ALA A 135 11.43 31.97 -36.59
C ALA A 135 10.13 31.28 -37.06
N ALA A 136 9.13 31.15 -36.16
CA ALA A 136 7.83 30.57 -36.49
C ALA A 136 7.02 31.46 -37.46
N VAL A 137 7.00 32.78 -37.28
CA VAL A 137 6.36 33.73 -38.22
C VAL A 137 7.00 33.62 -39.61
N ALA A 138 8.33 33.57 -39.68
CA ALA A 138 9.05 33.41 -40.94
C ALA A 138 8.78 32.03 -41.60
N ALA A 139 8.75 30.95 -40.82
CA ALA A 139 8.41 29.62 -41.30
C ALA A 139 6.95 29.55 -41.81
N THR A 140 5.97 30.08 -41.07
CA THR A 140 4.56 30.18 -41.50
C THR A 140 4.41 30.99 -42.79
N ALA A 141 5.13 32.11 -42.93
CA ALA A 141 5.12 32.91 -44.16
C ALA A 141 5.66 32.10 -45.36
N GLU A 142 6.76 31.37 -45.18
CA GLU A 142 7.32 30.49 -46.21
C GLU A 142 6.40 29.29 -46.54
N MET A 143 5.73 28.70 -45.55
CA MET A 143 4.70 27.65 -45.79
C MET A 143 3.56 28.19 -46.66
N LEU A 144 3.04 29.39 -46.37
CA LEU A 144 1.97 30.04 -47.14
C LEU A 144 2.39 30.48 -48.54
N ARG A 145 3.70 30.76 -48.75
CA ARG A 145 4.30 31.16 -50.03
C ARG A 145 4.67 29.98 -50.93
N ILE A 146 5.30 28.95 -50.38
CA ILE A 146 5.80 27.77 -51.10
C ILE A 146 4.71 26.73 -51.29
N ARG A 147 3.85 26.53 -50.27
CA ARG A 147 2.71 25.60 -50.25
C ARG A 147 3.02 24.15 -50.61
N ARG A 148 4.29 23.71 -50.53
CA ARG A 148 4.71 22.33 -50.87
C ARG A 148 5.72 21.77 -49.88
N TRP A 149 5.49 20.57 -49.36
CA TRP A 149 6.31 19.94 -48.32
C TRP A 149 7.77 19.75 -48.73
N VAL A 150 8.05 19.08 -49.85
CA VAL A 150 9.42 18.84 -50.35
C VAL A 150 10.27 20.12 -50.45
N ALA A 151 9.65 21.24 -50.81
CA ALA A 151 10.34 22.53 -50.95
C ALA A 151 10.42 23.34 -49.63
N PHE A 152 9.67 22.94 -48.59
CA PHE A 152 9.78 23.45 -47.23
C PHE A 152 10.79 22.65 -46.39
N GLU A 153 10.89 21.33 -46.63
CA GLU A 153 11.88 20.41 -46.03
C GLU A 153 13.34 20.69 -46.45
N HIS A 154 13.58 21.61 -47.39
CA HIS A 154 14.92 21.95 -47.88
C HIS A 154 15.23 23.45 -47.77
N GLY A 155 16.50 23.79 -47.53
CA GLY A 155 17.01 25.17 -47.59
C GLY A 155 16.55 26.07 -46.44
N ILE A 156 16.19 27.33 -46.76
CA ILE A 156 15.90 28.38 -45.77
C ILE A 156 14.68 28.05 -44.89
N PRO A 157 13.52 27.56 -45.42
CA PRO A 157 12.37 27.23 -44.57
C PRO A 157 12.67 26.11 -43.57
N HIS A 158 13.38 25.06 -44.00
CA HIS A 158 13.87 24.00 -43.12
C HIS A 158 14.77 24.54 -42.01
N PHE A 159 15.70 25.45 -42.33
CA PHE A 159 16.53 26.11 -41.33
C PHE A 159 15.70 26.93 -40.32
N LEU A 160 14.70 27.69 -40.78
CA LEU A 160 13.82 28.48 -39.91
C LEU A 160 13.03 27.58 -38.94
N PHE A 161 12.46 26.48 -39.42
CA PHE A 161 11.72 25.54 -38.58
C PHE A 161 12.64 24.82 -37.58
N THR A 162 13.81 24.36 -38.05
CA THR A 162 14.85 23.74 -37.20
C THR A 162 15.32 24.69 -36.10
N ALA A 163 15.57 25.97 -36.43
CA ALA A 163 15.96 26.99 -35.46
C ALA A 163 14.85 27.25 -34.43
N GLY A 164 13.59 27.35 -34.87
CA GLY A 164 12.43 27.52 -33.98
C GLY A 164 12.24 26.36 -32.99
N LEU A 165 12.48 25.12 -33.40
CA LEU A 165 12.48 23.94 -32.51
C LEU A 165 13.71 23.89 -31.59
N THR A 166 14.90 24.19 -32.11
CA THR A 166 16.15 24.19 -31.34
C THR A 166 16.13 25.23 -30.22
N LEU A 167 15.64 26.44 -30.51
CA LEU A 167 15.42 27.49 -29.50
C LEU A 167 14.43 27.03 -28.41
N SER A 168 13.40 26.25 -28.77
CA SER A 168 12.45 25.69 -27.82
C SER A 168 13.11 24.69 -26.88
N ALA A 169 13.81 23.68 -27.44
CA ALA A 169 14.49 22.66 -26.65
C ALA A 169 15.57 23.24 -25.72
N ALA A 170 16.32 24.25 -26.20
CA ALA A 170 17.28 24.97 -25.37
C ALA A 170 16.60 25.74 -24.22
N THR A 171 15.45 26.36 -24.48
CA THR A 171 14.68 27.10 -23.48
C THR A 171 14.07 26.18 -22.43
N ASP A 172 13.49 25.05 -22.85
CA ASP A 172 12.94 24.04 -21.95
C ASP A 172 14.03 23.40 -21.06
N ALA A 173 15.21 23.13 -21.61
CA ALA A 173 16.36 22.64 -20.85
C ALA A 173 16.82 23.65 -19.79
N ILE A 174 16.95 24.94 -20.15
CA ILE A 174 17.33 26.01 -19.21
C ILE A 174 16.27 26.15 -18.11
N ILE A 175 14.98 26.22 -18.46
CA ILE A 175 13.87 26.31 -17.50
C ILE A 175 13.89 25.13 -16.53
N THR A 176 14.00 23.90 -17.05
CA THR A 176 14.00 22.66 -16.24
C THR A 176 15.19 22.64 -15.28
N LEU A 177 16.41 22.89 -15.77
CA LEU A 177 17.62 22.91 -14.93
C LEU A 177 17.57 24.00 -13.85
N CYS A 178 17.06 25.19 -14.18
CA CYS A 178 16.92 26.28 -13.21
C CYS A 178 15.90 25.94 -12.11
N LEU A 179 14.73 25.38 -12.48
CA LEU A 179 13.71 24.98 -11.51
C LEU A 179 14.23 23.86 -10.60
N CYS A 180 14.91 22.85 -11.16
CA CYS A 180 15.59 21.80 -10.39
C CYS A 180 16.60 22.38 -9.39
N TYR A 181 17.40 23.36 -9.81
CA TYR A 181 18.41 23.99 -8.95
C TYR A 181 17.77 24.75 -7.78
N TYR A 182 16.84 25.66 -8.05
CA TYR A 182 16.24 26.49 -7.00
C TYR A 182 15.36 25.68 -6.04
N LEU A 183 14.64 24.66 -6.51
CA LEU A 183 13.86 23.77 -5.63
C LEU A 183 14.78 22.96 -4.69
N ARG A 184 15.90 22.42 -5.22
CA ARG A 184 16.93 21.75 -4.39
C ARG A 184 17.61 22.72 -3.41
N GLN A 185 17.79 23.98 -3.78
CA GLN A 185 18.38 24.99 -2.89
C GLN A 185 17.46 25.33 -1.72
N ILE A 186 16.14 25.45 -1.95
CA ILE A 186 15.16 25.71 -0.89
C ILE A 186 15.03 24.49 0.04
N ARG A 187 15.00 23.26 -0.50
CA ARG A 187 15.00 22.02 0.30
C ARG A 187 16.23 21.88 1.22
N ARG A 188 17.38 22.46 0.87
CA ARG A 188 18.58 22.49 1.73
C ARG A 188 18.51 23.49 2.90
N ILE A 189 17.49 24.33 2.95
CA ILE A 189 17.30 25.40 3.95
C ILE A 189 16.02 25.15 4.78
N SER A 190 15.09 24.36 4.24
CA SER A 190 13.88 23.89 4.93
C SER A 190 14.23 23.05 6.17
N THR A 191 13.51 23.31 7.26
CA THR A 191 13.57 22.56 8.54
C THR A 191 12.20 21.98 8.94
N SER A 192 11.23 21.97 8.01
CA SER A 192 9.86 21.52 8.25
C SER A 192 9.49 20.36 7.31
N SER A 193 9.01 19.26 7.87
CA SER A 193 8.52 18.10 7.11
C SER A 193 7.34 18.44 6.19
N VAL A 194 6.45 19.34 6.63
CA VAL A 194 5.34 19.85 5.82
C VAL A 194 5.85 20.64 4.61
N MET A 195 6.85 21.50 4.84
CA MET A 195 7.50 22.24 3.75
C MET A 195 8.23 21.31 2.79
N ASP A 196 8.90 20.27 3.27
CA ASP A 196 9.56 19.27 2.43
C ASP A 196 8.55 18.43 1.62
N SER A 197 7.40 18.07 2.19
CA SER A 197 6.31 17.39 1.47
C SER A 197 5.71 18.28 0.37
N VAL A 198 5.43 19.55 0.69
CA VAL A 198 4.96 20.57 -0.27
C VAL A 198 5.98 20.82 -1.37
N LEU A 199 7.27 20.91 -1.03
CA LEU A 199 8.37 21.03 -1.99
C LEU A 199 8.55 19.77 -2.82
N ASN A 200 8.37 18.57 -2.26
CA ASN A 200 8.48 17.31 -3.01
C ASN A 200 7.33 17.20 -4.03
N LYS A 201 6.07 17.43 -3.64
CA LYS A 201 4.92 17.46 -4.57
C LYS A 201 5.09 18.54 -5.64
N LEU A 202 5.51 19.76 -5.27
CA LEU A 202 5.77 20.84 -6.22
C LEU A 202 6.97 20.54 -7.15
N THR A 203 7.99 19.84 -6.66
CA THR A 203 9.16 19.42 -7.45
C THR A 203 8.81 18.30 -8.42
N LEU A 204 8.03 17.31 -7.99
CA LEU A 204 7.54 16.23 -8.83
C LEU A 204 6.70 16.78 -10.00
N TYR A 205 5.64 17.55 -9.71
CA TYR A 205 4.82 18.14 -10.76
C TYR A 205 5.59 19.13 -11.66
N THR A 206 6.60 19.84 -11.13
CA THR A 206 7.45 20.73 -11.96
C THR A 206 8.43 19.94 -12.84
N LEU A 207 8.97 18.81 -12.34
CA LEU A 207 9.84 17.91 -13.10
C LEU A 207 9.07 17.22 -14.22
N GLU A 208 7.99 16.52 -13.90
CA GLU A 208 7.19 15.73 -14.84
C GLU A 208 6.73 16.59 -16.03
N ASN A 209 6.06 17.71 -15.74
CA ASN A 209 5.49 18.56 -16.77
C ASN A 209 6.56 19.26 -17.62
N GLY A 210 7.65 19.76 -17.03
CA GLY A 210 8.74 20.41 -17.76
C GLY A 210 9.57 19.42 -18.61
N PHE A 211 9.86 18.24 -18.05
CA PHE A 211 10.62 17.19 -18.73
C PHE A 211 9.86 16.58 -19.90
N VAL A 212 8.53 16.38 -19.77
CA VAL A 212 7.68 15.93 -20.89
C VAL A 212 7.72 16.94 -22.04
N THR A 213 7.55 18.24 -21.79
CA THR A 213 7.65 19.26 -22.86
C THR A 213 9.03 19.30 -23.53
N PHE A 214 10.11 19.10 -22.77
CA PHE A 214 11.46 18.99 -23.32
C PHE A 214 11.63 17.74 -24.20
N LEU A 215 11.22 16.57 -23.71
CA LEU A 215 11.36 15.30 -24.44
C LEU A 215 10.57 15.29 -25.74
N THR A 216 9.29 15.71 -25.74
CA THR A 216 8.49 15.77 -26.97
C THR A 216 9.05 16.79 -27.96
N THR A 217 9.62 17.90 -27.48
CA THR A 217 10.28 18.90 -28.33
C THR A 217 11.56 18.36 -28.96
N MET A 218 12.37 17.64 -28.18
CA MET A 218 13.57 16.97 -28.67
C MET A 218 13.23 15.86 -29.67
N ALA A 219 12.21 15.04 -29.40
CA ALA A 219 11.72 14.04 -30.34
C ALA A 219 11.22 14.67 -31.65
N THR A 220 10.45 15.75 -31.58
CA THR A 220 9.97 16.49 -32.76
C THR A 220 11.14 17.04 -33.59
N LEU A 221 12.16 17.61 -32.94
CA LEU A 221 13.37 18.10 -33.61
C LEU A 221 14.19 16.97 -34.26
N LEU A 222 14.38 15.85 -33.57
CA LEU A 222 15.13 14.71 -34.10
C LEU A 222 14.41 14.06 -35.28
N LEU A 223 13.10 13.83 -35.19
CA LEU A 223 12.33 13.25 -36.28
C LEU A 223 12.23 14.20 -37.48
N TRP A 224 12.14 15.52 -37.25
CA TRP A 224 12.25 16.53 -38.31
C TRP A 224 13.60 16.49 -39.05
N LEU A 225 14.71 16.21 -38.33
CA LEU A 225 16.06 16.16 -38.91
C LEU A 225 16.45 14.81 -39.54
N PHE A 226 15.62 13.77 -39.41
CA PHE A 226 15.96 12.41 -39.85
C PHE A 226 14.85 11.67 -40.64
N LEU A 227 13.61 12.18 -40.71
CA LEU A 227 12.48 11.53 -41.39
C LEU A 227 11.79 12.43 -42.45
N ASP A 228 12.57 12.84 -43.45
CA ASP A 228 12.11 13.57 -44.64
C ASP A 228 10.85 12.92 -45.27
N ASN A 229 9.97 13.72 -45.86
CA ASN A 229 8.74 13.31 -46.57
C ASN A 229 7.71 12.53 -45.71
N THR A 230 7.74 12.61 -44.37
CA THR A 230 6.77 11.92 -43.49
C THR A 230 5.90 12.88 -42.67
N GLY A 231 4.67 12.47 -42.35
CA GLY A 231 3.76 13.23 -41.49
C GLY A 231 4.11 13.20 -39.99
N ILE A 232 5.12 12.41 -39.59
CA ILE A 232 5.43 12.10 -38.18
C ILE A 232 5.92 13.33 -37.39
N PRO A 233 6.81 14.21 -37.91
CA PRO A 233 7.23 15.41 -37.19
C PRO A 233 6.05 16.38 -36.96
N LEU A 234 5.13 16.49 -37.92
CA LEU A 234 3.93 17.33 -37.79
C LEU A 234 2.94 16.76 -36.76
N ALA A 235 2.79 15.44 -36.70
CA ALA A 235 1.95 14.76 -35.71
C ALA A 235 2.37 15.10 -34.28
N LEU A 236 3.68 15.03 -33.96
CA LEU A 236 4.18 15.46 -32.65
C LEU A 236 4.10 16.97 -32.45
N HIS A 237 4.21 17.78 -33.51
CA HIS A 237 4.05 19.23 -33.41
C HIS A 237 2.62 19.64 -32.99
N PHE A 238 1.59 18.93 -33.45
CA PHE A 238 0.22 19.13 -32.96
C PHE A 238 0.10 18.78 -31.47
N VAL A 239 0.74 17.70 -31.02
CA VAL A 239 0.77 17.29 -29.60
C VAL A 239 1.51 18.32 -28.73
N LEU A 240 2.63 18.89 -29.21
CA LEU A 240 3.35 19.96 -28.51
C LEU A 240 2.48 21.18 -28.21
N GLY A 241 1.62 21.57 -29.15
CA GLY A 241 0.63 22.64 -28.97
C GLY A 241 -0.27 22.45 -27.76
N LYS A 242 -0.47 21.20 -27.32
CA LYS A 242 -1.34 20.83 -26.19
C LYS A 242 -0.59 20.53 -24.90
N LEU A 243 0.67 20.08 -24.97
CA LEU A 243 1.47 19.79 -23.77
C LEU A 243 1.86 21.07 -23.02
N TYR A 244 2.30 22.12 -23.73
CA TYR A 244 2.64 23.41 -23.11
C TYR A 244 1.47 24.03 -22.30
N PRO A 245 0.24 24.21 -22.83
CA PRO A 245 -0.86 24.77 -22.03
C PRO A 245 -1.27 23.88 -20.85
N ASN A 246 -1.28 22.55 -21.00
CA ASN A 246 -1.54 21.63 -19.89
C ASN A 246 -0.50 21.81 -18.75
N SER A 247 0.80 21.88 -19.08
CA SER A 247 1.88 22.09 -18.10
C SER A 247 1.68 23.35 -17.22
N LEU A 248 1.16 24.42 -17.82
CA LEU A 248 0.91 25.69 -17.15
C LEU A 248 -0.33 25.61 -16.26
N LEU A 249 -1.39 24.96 -16.74
CA LEU A 249 -2.66 24.86 -16.04
C LEU A 249 -2.58 23.93 -14.82
N VAL A 250 -1.83 22.81 -14.89
CA VAL A 250 -1.53 21.96 -13.72
C VAL A 250 -0.86 22.78 -12.61
N LEU A 251 0.17 23.56 -12.97
CA LEU A 251 0.90 24.43 -12.02
C LEU A 251 0.04 25.60 -11.49
N LEU A 252 -0.99 26.04 -12.22
CA LEU A 252 -1.93 27.05 -11.74
C LEU A 252 -3.06 26.46 -10.88
N ASN A 253 -3.47 25.20 -11.11
CA ASN A 253 -4.59 24.58 -10.43
C ASN A 253 -4.22 23.89 -9.11
N THR A 254 -3.01 23.34 -8.99
CA THR A 254 -2.48 22.72 -7.76
C THR A 254 -2.37 23.68 -6.56
N ARG A 255 -2.38 25.00 -6.79
CA ARG A 255 -2.16 26.04 -5.76
C ARG A 255 -3.19 26.08 -4.62
N LYS A 256 -4.41 25.57 -4.84
CA LYS A 256 -5.47 25.52 -3.81
C LYS A 256 -5.18 24.41 -2.80
N SER A 257 -4.97 23.18 -3.26
CA SER A 257 -4.50 22.05 -2.44
C SER A 257 -3.21 22.39 -1.67
N LEU A 258 -2.24 23.05 -2.31
CA LEU A 258 -1.00 23.50 -1.65
C LEU A 258 -1.22 24.57 -0.56
N ARG A 259 -2.32 25.33 -0.60
CA ARG A 259 -2.71 26.28 0.45
C ARG A 259 -3.52 25.61 1.56
N GLU A 260 -4.35 24.63 1.22
CA GLU A 260 -5.14 23.87 2.20
C GLU A 260 -4.23 23.01 3.09
N MET A 261 -3.20 22.38 2.50
CA MET A 261 -2.07 21.77 3.23
C MET A 261 -1.19 22.77 4.02
N HIS A 262 -1.51 24.06 4.02
CA HIS A 262 -0.89 25.09 4.88
C HIS A 262 -1.90 25.76 5.83
N ALA A 263 -3.20 25.53 5.67
CA ALA A 263 -4.26 26.18 6.45
C ALA A 263 -4.77 25.32 7.62
N GLY A 264 -4.49 24.01 7.61
CA GLY A 264 -4.86 23.08 8.68
C GLY A 264 -3.99 23.11 9.94
N ASP A 265 -3.00 24.02 10.03
CA ASP A 265 -2.09 24.15 11.18
C ASP A 265 -2.12 25.59 11.75
N PRO A 266 -2.70 25.80 12.95
CA PRO A 266 -2.71 27.11 13.61
C PRO A 266 -1.35 27.60 14.14
N GLY A 267 -0.29 26.77 14.12
CA GLY A 267 0.92 26.99 14.91
C GLY A 267 1.95 27.99 14.36
N ILE A 268 1.89 28.36 13.07
CA ILE A 268 3.05 28.98 12.39
C ILE A 268 2.93 30.51 12.24
N ALA A 269 3.13 31.22 13.35
CA ALA A 269 3.39 32.66 13.35
C ALA A 269 4.89 32.95 13.09
N ILE A 270 5.28 33.12 11.82
CA ILE A 270 6.68 33.39 11.44
C ILE A 270 7.13 34.78 11.96
N GLN A 271 7.89 34.82 13.05
CA GLN A 271 8.60 36.05 13.45
C GLN A 271 9.82 36.29 12.55
N PRO A 272 9.99 37.49 11.97
CA PRO A 272 11.08 37.78 11.04
C PRO A 272 12.39 38.10 11.78
N HIS A 273 13.30 37.11 11.90
CA HIS A 273 14.67 37.38 12.33
C HIS A 273 15.43 38.20 11.27
N THR A 274 16.25 39.16 11.73
CA THR A 274 16.56 40.39 10.98
C THR A 274 17.60 40.31 9.85
N ASP A 275 18.21 39.15 9.58
CA ASP A 275 19.37 39.02 8.66
C ASP A 275 19.10 38.20 7.37
N SER A 276 17.82 38.03 6.97
CA SER A 276 17.43 37.08 5.90
C SER A 276 16.48 37.64 4.82
N THR A 277 16.67 38.90 4.41
CA THR A 277 15.86 39.58 3.37
C THR A 277 15.81 38.82 2.03
N HIS A 278 16.91 38.18 1.62
CA HIS A 278 16.96 37.38 0.38
C HIS A 278 16.18 36.06 0.47
N HIS A 279 16.01 35.48 1.66
CA HIS A 279 15.40 34.16 1.84
C HIS A 279 13.87 34.24 1.97
N LEU A 280 13.34 35.23 2.70
CA LEU A 280 11.91 35.53 2.70
C LEU A 280 11.39 35.87 1.29
N ALA A 281 12.20 36.58 0.48
CA ALA A 281 11.85 36.90 -0.89
C ALA A 281 11.62 35.66 -1.78
N ALA A 282 12.44 34.61 -1.63
CA ALA A 282 12.28 33.35 -2.37
C ALA A 282 11.01 32.58 -1.96
N TYR A 283 10.64 32.63 -0.68
CA TYR A 283 9.41 32.03 -0.15
C TYR A 283 8.16 32.74 -0.69
N TYR A 284 8.06 34.06 -0.55
CA TYR A 284 6.95 34.85 -1.07
C TYR A 284 6.90 34.90 -2.62
N ALA A 285 8.02 34.63 -3.31
CA ALA A 285 8.06 34.48 -4.76
C ALA A 285 7.32 33.22 -5.26
N LEU A 286 7.34 32.13 -4.48
CA LEU A 286 6.61 30.90 -4.78
C LEU A 286 5.12 31.00 -4.39
N PHE A 287 4.84 31.61 -3.24
CA PHE A 287 3.49 31.75 -2.69
C PHE A 287 3.01 33.21 -2.71
N PRO A 288 2.37 33.68 -3.80
CA PRO A 288 1.81 35.03 -3.85
C PRO A 288 0.58 35.14 -2.93
N HIS A 289 0.81 35.62 -1.70
CA HIS A 289 -0.24 36.08 -0.80
C HIS A 289 -0.81 37.41 -1.29
N ARG A 290 -2.14 37.56 -1.14
CA ARG A 290 -2.80 38.86 -1.15
C ARG A 290 -2.86 39.30 0.31
N ALA A 291 -2.04 40.27 0.71
CA ALA A 291 -2.02 40.74 2.08
C ALA A 291 -3.41 41.29 2.47
N PRO A 292 -4.01 40.89 3.60
CA PRO A 292 -5.20 41.54 4.13
C PRO A 292 -4.87 42.99 4.49
N LEU A 293 -5.72 43.92 4.06
CA LEU A 293 -5.69 45.29 4.58
C LEU A 293 -6.29 45.26 5.99
N THR A 294 -5.43 45.14 7.01
CA THR A 294 -5.83 45.17 8.42
C THR A 294 -6.36 46.55 8.79
N SER A 295 -7.68 46.69 8.90
CA SER A 295 -8.33 47.85 9.50
C SER A 295 -7.92 47.98 10.97
N HIS A 296 -7.46 49.17 11.37
CA HIS A 296 -7.20 49.48 12.78
C HIS A 296 -8.47 49.34 13.61
N HIS A 297 -8.38 48.64 14.74
CA HIS A 297 -9.23 48.87 15.91
C HIS A 297 -8.34 48.92 17.15
N ASP A 298 -8.40 50.05 17.86
CA ASP A 298 -7.57 50.30 19.02
C ASP A 298 -8.12 49.61 20.28
N HIS A 299 -7.27 48.85 20.97
CA HIS A 299 -7.46 48.57 22.40
C HIS A 299 -6.20 48.94 23.17
N VAL A 300 -6.25 50.13 23.75
CA VAL A 300 -5.21 50.68 24.63
C VAL A 300 -5.29 50.00 26.00
N VAL A 301 -4.19 49.37 26.43
CA VAL A 301 -3.96 49.00 27.83
C VAL A 301 -2.66 49.65 28.27
N THR A 302 -2.71 50.46 29.33
CA THR A 302 -1.59 51.29 29.80
C THR A 302 -0.96 50.76 31.09
N THR A 303 0.36 50.59 31.09
CA THR A 303 1.18 50.48 32.30
C THR A 303 2.49 51.28 32.12
N PRO A 304 2.94 52.11 33.08
CA PRO A 304 3.86 53.21 32.78
C PRO A 304 5.34 53.06 33.22
N MET A 305 6.22 53.76 32.48
CA MET A 305 7.47 54.44 32.89
C MET A 305 8.54 53.74 33.75
N SER A 306 9.72 53.53 33.16
CA SER A 306 11.05 54.13 33.50
C SER A 306 12.21 53.29 32.92
N SER A 307 13.39 53.81 32.50
CA SER A 307 13.85 55.19 32.28
C SER A 307 14.99 55.28 31.22
N PHE A 308 14.92 56.35 30.40
CA PHE A 308 15.94 57.07 29.60
C PHE A 308 17.47 56.93 29.90
N PRO A 309 18.42 57.43 29.04
CA PRO A 309 18.32 57.86 27.60
C PRO A 309 19.58 57.61 26.69
N TYR A 310 19.49 58.01 25.40
CA TYR A 310 20.54 58.51 24.44
C TYR A 310 21.88 57.72 24.20
N GLY A 311 22.53 57.76 23.03
CA GLY A 311 22.19 58.37 21.73
C GLY A 311 23.34 58.35 20.67
N TYR A 312 22.96 58.20 19.39
CA TYR A 312 23.64 58.61 18.12
C TYR A 312 25.18 58.45 17.87
N ARG A 313 25.51 57.50 16.97
CA ARG A 313 26.33 57.57 15.71
C ARG A 313 26.89 58.94 15.22
N PRO A 314 27.86 58.99 14.24
CA PRO A 314 28.94 58.06 13.82
C PRO A 314 30.31 58.80 13.55
N PRO A 315 31.11 58.53 12.48
CA PRO A 315 32.29 57.64 12.40
C PRO A 315 33.62 58.38 12.06
N ILE A 316 34.79 57.69 11.89
CA ILE A 316 35.84 57.97 10.84
C ILE A 316 37.11 57.05 10.85
N LYS A 317 37.55 56.64 9.64
CA LYS A 317 38.92 56.21 9.13
C LYS A 317 39.78 55.07 9.75
N MET A 318 40.18 54.15 8.84
CA MET A 318 41.56 53.62 8.56
C MET A 318 42.30 52.76 9.64
N HIS A 319 43.26 51.88 9.33
CA HIS A 319 44.01 51.59 8.08
C HIS A 319 44.38 50.08 7.91
N ARG A 320 45.25 49.73 6.94
CA ARG A 320 45.80 48.37 6.69
C ARG A 320 47.16 48.17 7.38
N GLN A 321 47.57 46.91 7.66
CA GLN A 321 48.80 46.28 7.09
C GLN A 321 49.05 44.82 7.55
N ALA A 322 49.96 44.12 6.85
CA ALA A 322 50.49 42.78 7.13
C ALA A 322 51.91 42.60 6.51
N PRO A 323 52.74 41.66 6.98
CA PRO A 323 53.68 40.87 6.15
C PRO A 323 53.62 39.32 6.46
N VAL A 324 53.92 38.32 5.61
CA VAL A 324 54.99 38.04 4.59
C VAL A 324 56.33 37.65 5.26
N VAL A 325 57.09 36.57 4.95
CA VAL A 325 57.43 35.74 3.73
C VAL A 325 57.34 34.20 4.06
N GLU A 326 57.77 33.14 3.31
CA GLU A 326 58.49 32.86 2.03
C GLU A 326 58.03 31.51 1.36
N VAL A 327 58.73 30.91 0.36
CA VAL A 327 58.27 29.74 -0.46
C VAL A 327 59.39 28.84 -1.05
N ARG A 328 59.34 27.50 -0.91
CA ARG A 328 60.14 26.57 -1.78
C ARG A 328 59.52 25.19 -2.16
N VAL A 329 58.96 25.13 -3.38
CA VAL A 329 59.25 24.19 -4.52
C VAL A 329 59.56 22.71 -4.18
N GLN A 330 58.89 21.67 -4.72
CA GLN A 330 58.53 21.29 -6.12
C GLN A 330 57.29 20.31 -6.07
N LYS A 331 56.67 19.66 -7.08
CA LYS A 331 56.69 19.43 -8.55
C LYS A 331 55.21 19.00 -8.92
N THR A 332 54.65 18.70 -10.11
CA THR A 332 55.01 18.43 -11.53
C THR A 332 53.78 18.76 -12.41
N VAL A 333 53.84 18.62 -13.75
CA VAL A 333 52.70 18.72 -14.69
C VAL A 333 52.79 17.62 -15.76
N GLU A 334 51.67 16.95 -16.11
CA GLU A 334 51.29 16.63 -17.50
C GLU A 334 49.86 16.06 -17.60
N THR A 335 49.03 16.60 -18.50
CA THR A 335 47.74 16.03 -18.95
C THR A 335 47.23 16.81 -20.16
N THR A 336 47.34 16.25 -21.37
CA THR A 336 46.83 16.90 -22.60
C THR A 336 46.18 15.89 -23.55
N THR A 337 44.99 16.27 -24.03
CA THR A 337 44.06 15.53 -24.90
C THR A 337 44.55 15.22 -26.32
N ARG A 338 43.99 14.15 -26.92
CA ARG A 338 43.66 14.00 -28.36
C ARG A 338 42.87 12.68 -28.58
N ASP A 339 42.26 12.39 -29.74
CA ASP A 339 41.24 13.12 -30.54
C ASP A 339 40.61 12.12 -31.54
N LEU A 340 39.68 12.58 -32.38
CA LEU A 340 38.68 11.83 -33.13
C LEU A 340 39.10 11.05 -34.42
N ARG A 341 38.34 9.96 -34.67
CA ARG A 341 37.78 9.44 -35.96
C ARG A 341 38.56 8.47 -36.91
N ARG A 342 37.87 7.34 -37.15
CA ARG A 342 37.59 6.60 -38.42
C ARG A 342 38.76 6.09 -39.30
N HIS A 343 38.76 4.78 -39.58
CA HIS A 343 38.56 4.21 -40.92
C HIS A 343 38.22 2.69 -40.86
N ARG A 344 38.20 1.97 -42.01
CA ARG A 344 36.99 1.35 -42.60
C ARG A 344 37.31 -0.01 -43.28
N ARG A 345 36.45 -1.03 -43.07
CA ARG A 345 36.30 -2.40 -43.67
C ARG A 345 37.19 -2.91 -44.85
N HIS A 346 37.20 -4.25 -44.97
CA HIS A 346 37.50 -5.13 -46.13
C HIS A 346 38.98 -5.58 -46.30
N SER A 347 39.32 -6.81 -46.74
CA SER A 347 38.50 -8.02 -47.06
C SER A 347 39.34 -9.29 -47.34
N ASP A 348 38.72 -10.48 -47.21
CA ASP A 348 38.92 -11.72 -48.01
C ASP A 348 40.27 -12.51 -47.98
N SER A 349 40.37 -13.84 -48.18
CA SER A 349 39.38 -14.97 -48.17
C SER A 349 40.05 -16.36 -48.34
N LEU A 350 39.38 -17.46 -47.91
CA LEU A 350 39.48 -18.88 -48.40
C LEU A 350 40.84 -19.65 -48.27
N SER A 351 40.98 -20.99 -48.28
CA SER A 351 40.16 -22.22 -48.01
C SER A 351 41.11 -23.47 -48.08
N THR A 352 40.81 -24.77 -47.87
CA THR A 352 39.61 -25.61 -47.57
C THR A 352 39.84 -26.40 -46.24
N ARG A 353 39.69 -27.73 -45.96
CA ARG A 353 39.29 -29.01 -46.66
C ARG A 353 38.44 -29.92 -45.72
N SER A 354 38.85 -31.18 -45.50
CA SER A 354 38.22 -32.30 -44.77
C SER A 354 39.32 -33.33 -44.36
N ASP A 355 39.14 -34.28 -43.43
CA ASP A 355 38.43 -35.56 -43.67
C ASP A 355 37.92 -36.31 -42.41
N SER A 356 36.83 -37.06 -42.64
CA SER A 356 36.31 -38.31 -42.03
C SER A 356 36.32 -38.62 -40.51
N PRO A 357 35.14 -38.98 -39.95
CA PRO A 357 34.96 -40.01 -38.92
C PRO A 357 34.52 -41.37 -39.51
N ASP A 358 34.72 -42.47 -38.78
CA ASP A 358 34.36 -43.85 -39.22
C ASP A 358 33.00 -44.35 -38.68
N VAL A 359 32.48 -45.42 -39.31
CA VAL A 359 31.09 -45.93 -39.20
C VAL A 359 31.03 -47.41 -38.81
N ILE A 360 30.04 -47.79 -38.00
CA ILE A 360 29.44 -49.15 -38.03
C ILE A 360 27.90 -49.01 -38.05
N ASP A 361 27.25 -49.85 -38.86
CA ASP A 361 25.82 -49.84 -39.21
C ASP A 361 25.12 -51.16 -38.79
N ILE A 362 23.88 -51.08 -38.30
CA ILE A 362 22.93 -52.21 -38.25
C ILE A 362 21.50 -51.73 -38.59
N GLN A 363 20.87 -52.41 -39.54
CA GLN A 363 19.57 -52.09 -40.16
C GLN A 363 18.32 -52.48 -39.32
N PRO A 364 17.10 -51.97 -39.66
CA PRO A 364 15.91 -52.04 -38.80
C PRO A 364 14.91 -53.18 -39.14
N THR A 365 13.97 -53.42 -38.21
CA THR A 365 12.75 -54.24 -38.39
C THR A 365 11.52 -53.45 -37.92
N ARG A 366 10.53 -53.14 -38.78
CA ARG A 366 9.42 -53.95 -39.34
C ARG A 366 8.28 -54.28 -38.35
N LEU A 367 7.20 -53.49 -38.44
CA LEU A 367 5.85 -53.82 -37.95
C LEU A 367 4.96 -54.30 -39.12
N PRO A 368 4.23 -55.42 -38.97
CA PRO A 368 3.09 -55.77 -39.83
C PRO A 368 1.90 -56.39 -39.02
N PRO A 369 0.73 -56.71 -39.64
CA PRO A 369 -0.13 -55.79 -40.42
C PRO A 369 -1.66 -56.05 -40.21
N SER A 370 -2.49 -55.35 -41.01
CA SER A 370 -3.80 -55.81 -41.57
C SER A 370 -5.09 -55.60 -40.74
N VAL A 371 -6.31 -55.41 -41.31
CA VAL A 371 -6.77 -55.01 -42.67
C VAL A 371 -8.27 -54.60 -42.66
N VAL A 372 -8.72 -53.69 -43.55
CA VAL A 372 -10.00 -53.64 -44.34
C VAL A 372 -10.20 -52.20 -44.93
N ARG A 373 -11.02 -52.07 -45.99
CA ARG A 373 -11.20 -50.95 -46.96
C ARG A 373 -12.58 -51.16 -47.69
N PRO A 374 -13.04 -50.36 -48.69
CA PRO A 374 -12.85 -48.94 -49.06
C PRO A 374 -14.15 -48.23 -49.62
N ASP A 375 -13.97 -47.13 -50.39
CA ASP A 375 -14.83 -46.54 -51.46
C ASP A 375 -16.10 -45.73 -51.11
N ALA A 376 -16.59 -44.73 -51.90
CA ALA A 376 -16.23 -44.25 -53.26
C ALA A 376 -16.25 -42.68 -53.41
N ARG A 377 -16.23 -42.13 -54.66
CA ARG A 377 -16.06 -40.69 -55.03
C ARG A 377 -17.08 -40.14 -56.06
N TYR A 378 -16.98 -38.83 -56.40
CA TYR A 378 -17.34 -38.10 -57.66
C TYR A 378 -18.64 -37.21 -57.63
N VAL A 379 -18.81 -36.07 -58.34
CA VAL A 379 -18.01 -35.33 -59.38
C VAL A 379 -18.36 -33.80 -59.56
N PHE A 380 -17.36 -32.92 -59.86
CA PHE A 380 -17.32 -31.60 -60.61
C PHE A 380 -18.37 -30.42 -60.42
N PRO A 381 -18.25 -29.21 -61.07
CA PRO A 381 -17.17 -28.17 -61.00
C PRO A 381 -17.60 -26.65 -61.08
N ALA A 382 -16.61 -25.71 -60.96
CA ALA A 382 -16.48 -24.38 -61.64
C ALA A 382 -17.46 -23.19 -61.35
N SER A 383 -17.18 -21.88 -61.57
CA SER A 383 -15.96 -21.06 -61.82
C SER A 383 -16.18 -19.52 -61.64
N PHE A 384 -15.12 -18.69 -61.80
CA PHE A 384 -15.00 -17.21 -61.63
C PHE A 384 -15.92 -16.30 -62.48
N THR A 385 -16.22 -15.06 -61.98
CA THR A 385 -15.96 -13.74 -62.66
C THR A 385 -16.28 -12.52 -61.75
N THR A 386 -15.96 -11.28 -62.17
CA THR A 386 -16.11 -10.01 -61.39
C THR A 386 -16.78 -8.87 -62.24
N PRO A 387 -16.72 -7.55 -61.94
CA PRO A 387 -17.88 -6.62 -61.78
C PRO A 387 -18.01 -5.62 -62.99
N PRO A 388 -18.55 -4.37 -62.92
CA PRO A 388 -19.29 -3.60 -61.90
C PRO A 388 -20.53 -2.78 -62.42
N ALA A 389 -21.13 -1.89 -61.57
CA ALA A 389 -21.38 -0.44 -61.83
C ALA A 389 -22.72 0.18 -61.31
N SER A 390 -22.63 1.50 -61.02
CA SER A 390 -23.66 2.59 -61.01
C SER A 390 -24.80 2.68 -59.96
N GLU A 391 -24.72 3.81 -59.22
CA GLU A 391 -25.76 4.64 -58.56
C GLU A 391 -26.77 5.29 -59.56
N PRO A 392 -27.79 6.17 -59.22
CA PRO A 392 -27.92 7.02 -58.00
C PRO A 392 -29.33 7.41 -57.42
N ALA A 393 -29.25 8.09 -56.26
CA ALA A 393 -30.11 9.19 -55.72
C ALA A 393 -31.58 8.95 -55.27
N GLY A 394 -32.00 9.61 -54.17
CA GLY A 394 -33.37 9.47 -53.61
C GLY A 394 -33.87 10.35 -52.44
N LEU A 395 -33.19 11.44 -52.02
CA LEU A 395 -33.67 12.60 -51.20
C LEU A 395 -34.58 12.42 -49.93
N LEU A 396 -34.12 13.00 -48.80
CA LEU A 396 -34.89 13.74 -47.74
C LEU A 396 -35.92 12.97 -46.86
N THR A 397 -36.30 13.34 -45.61
CA THR A 397 -36.02 14.49 -44.71
C THR A 397 -35.77 14.09 -43.23
N SER A 398 -35.15 15.03 -42.50
CA SER A 398 -35.39 15.52 -41.12
C SER A 398 -36.82 15.37 -40.49
N ASP A 399 -37.10 15.56 -39.18
CA ASP A 399 -36.29 15.97 -37.99
C ASP A 399 -36.98 15.75 -36.60
N LEU A 400 -36.17 15.74 -35.53
CA LEU A 400 -36.37 16.20 -34.11
C LEU A 400 -37.39 15.61 -33.07
N PHE A 401 -36.97 15.78 -31.79
CA PHE A 401 -37.67 15.74 -30.47
C PHE A 401 -38.27 14.41 -29.93
N THR A 402 -38.56 14.19 -28.62
CA THR A 402 -37.80 14.34 -27.33
C THR A 402 -38.71 14.00 -26.12
N THR A 403 -38.40 12.90 -25.40
CA THR A 403 -38.54 12.63 -23.93
C THR A 403 -39.89 12.77 -23.17
N ILE A 404 -40.03 11.99 -22.07
CA ILE A 404 -41.06 12.03 -20.97
C ILE A 404 -42.43 11.42 -21.42
N THR A 405 -43.14 10.52 -20.69
CA THR A 405 -43.36 10.32 -19.23
C THR A 405 -43.56 8.85 -18.81
N LEU A 406 -43.59 8.57 -17.50
CA LEU A 406 -43.81 7.30 -16.82
C LEU A 406 -45.30 6.87 -16.62
N ALA A 407 -45.47 5.61 -16.19
CA ALA A 407 -46.50 5.11 -15.25
C ALA A 407 -47.96 4.87 -15.69
N ALA A 408 -48.18 3.74 -16.39
CA ALA A 408 -49.24 2.74 -16.13
C ALA A 408 -48.75 1.40 -16.71
N ILE A 409 -49.03 0.19 -16.21
CA ILE A 409 -50.22 -0.35 -15.56
C ILE A 409 -49.80 -1.37 -14.47
N TRP A 410 -50.35 -1.27 -13.24
CA TRP A 410 -50.34 -2.38 -12.27
C TRP A 410 -51.66 -2.43 -11.49
N GLN A 411 -52.65 -3.16 -12.00
CA GLN A 411 -53.78 -3.72 -11.26
C GLN A 411 -54.65 -4.60 -12.16
N ARG A 412 -55.31 -5.62 -11.56
CA ARG A 412 -55.90 -6.82 -12.23
C ARG A 412 -54.78 -7.73 -12.74
N ILE A 413 -54.76 -9.04 -12.48
CA ILE A 413 -55.88 -9.99 -12.22
C ILE A 413 -55.83 -10.57 -10.79
N HIS A 414 -56.97 -11.08 -10.31
CA HIS A 414 -57.12 -11.80 -9.03
C HIS A 414 -58.18 -12.91 -9.17
N CYS A 415 -58.20 -13.88 -8.24
CA CYS A 415 -59.07 -15.07 -8.18
C CYS A 415 -58.75 -16.18 -9.20
N LEU A 416 -58.95 -17.47 -8.91
CA LEU A 416 -59.38 -18.18 -7.68
C LEU A 416 -58.13 -18.88 -7.03
N VAL A 417 -58.12 -19.85 -6.10
CA VAL A 417 -59.12 -20.78 -5.49
C VAL A 417 -58.73 -21.09 -4.02
N ALA A 418 -59.56 -21.88 -3.32
CA ALA A 418 -59.30 -22.49 -2.00
C ALA A 418 -59.06 -24.03 -2.16
N ALA A 419 -58.84 -24.88 -1.14
CA ALA A 419 -58.95 -24.73 0.32
C ALA A 419 -58.11 -25.81 1.07
N ASN A 420 -57.74 -25.57 2.33
CA ASN A 420 -58.00 -26.49 3.45
C ASN A 420 -57.68 -25.86 4.82
N THR A 421 -58.45 -26.20 5.86
CA THR A 421 -58.38 -25.60 7.20
C THR A 421 -58.84 -26.54 8.31
N HIS A 422 -58.06 -26.70 9.38
CA HIS A 422 -58.45 -27.10 10.76
C HIS A 422 -57.18 -27.01 11.64
N GLY A 423 -57.15 -26.52 12.89
CA GLY A 423 -58.08 -25.72 13.71
C GLY A 423 -57.24 -24.98 14.77
N ALA A 424 -57.54 -23.75 15.20
CA ALA A 424 -58.70 -23.27 15.97
C ALA A 424 -58.55 -23.45 17.50
N LEU A 425 -58.26 -22.34 18.20
CA LEU A 425 -58.52 -21.95 19.61
C LEU A 425 -57.82 -20.58 19.83
N GLU A 426 -58.49 -19.46 19.59
CA GLU A 426 -59.24 -18.66 20.59
C GLU A 426 -58.35 -17.98 21.66
N TYR A 427 -58.19 -16.65 21.62
CA TYR A 427 -59.04 -15.69 22.35
C TYR A 427 -58.80 -14.23 21.87
N GLU A 428 -59.77 -13.35 22.15
CA GLU A 428 -59.96 -11.97 21.61
C GLU A 428 -60.31 -10.99 22.79
N PRO A 429 -60.60 -9.66 22.63
CA PRO A 429 -60.14 -8.63 21.66
C PRO A 429 -60.07 -7.15 22.21
N VAL A 430 -60.01 -6.16 21.28
CA VAL A 430 -60.48 -4.74 21.27
C VAL A 430 -60.39 -3.84 22.53
N LEU A 431 -59.69 -2.69 22.41
CA LEU A 431 -60.17 -1.27 22.54
C LEU A 431 -58.95 -0.31 22.46
N ILE A 432 -58.85 0.72 21.61
CA ILE A 432 -59.64 1.97 21.40
C ILE A 432 -59.33 3.12 22.41
N LYS A 433 -58.56 4.10 21.89
CA LYS A 433 -58.56 5.57 22.14
C LYS A 433 -57.92 6.23 23.41
N VAL A 434 -57.10 7.24 23.08
CA VAL A 434 -56.96 8.59 23.70
C VAL A 434 -56.01 8.76 24.91
N LYS A 435 -55.40 9.96 24.98
CA LYS A 435 -54.34 10.43 25.90
C LYS A 435 -54.56 11.91 26.23
N LEU A 436 -53.94 12.40 27.33
CA LEU A 436 -53.82 13.81 27.77
C LEU A 436 -55.06 14.36 28.56
N ARG A 437 -54.94 15.36 29.47
CA ARG A 437 -53.87 16.39 29.65
C ARG A 437 -53.85 17.04 31.06
N GLY A 438 -52.66 17.38 31.58
CA GLY A 438 -52.40 18.41 32.63
C GLY A 438 -52.60 18.02 34.11
N GLY A 439 -51.95 18.65 35.11
CA GLY A 439 -50.78 19.56 35.07
C GLY A 439 -50.55 20.43 36.34
N PHE A 440 -49.28 20.53 36.81
CA PHE A 440 -48.72 21.45 37.85
C PHE A 440 -49.29 21.39 39.30
N PRO A 441 -48.60 21.94 40.35
CA PRO A 441 -47.18 22.27 40.54
C PRO A 441 -46.54 21.67 41.83
N GLN A 442 -45.25 21.98 42.08
CA GLN A 442 -44.49 21.83 43.36
C GLN A 442 -45.00 22.83 44.46
N PRO A 443 -44.68 22.76 45.79
CA PRO A 443 -43.35 22.36 46.36
C PRO A 443 -43.23 21.76 47.81
N THR A 444 -42.00 21.31 48.14
CA THR A 444 -41.26 21.38 49.44
C THR A 444 -41.65 20.64 50.76
N ILE A 445 -40.58 20.13 51.41
CA ILE A 445 -40.30 20.01 52.88
C ILE A 445 -40.76 18.75 53.68
N VAL A 446 -39.76 17.91 53.98
CA VAL A 446 -39.39 17.26 55.28
C VAL A 446 -40.51 16.86 56.28
N MET A 447 -40.66 15.55 56.58
CA MET A 447 -39.98 14.87 57.73
C MET A 447 -40.17 13.32 57.75
N ARG A 448 -39.26 12.62 58.46
CA ARG A 448 -39.40 11.21 58.94
C ARG A 448 -40.26 11.18 60.23
N PRO A 449 -40.80 10.04 60.76
CA PRO A 449 -40.26 8.67 60.63
C PRO A 449 -41.25 7.46 60.53
N VAL A 450 -40.67 6.32 60.11
CA VAL A 450 -40.94 4.92 60.54
C VAL A 450 -42.39 4.46 60.80
N PHE A 451 -42.98 3.80 59.79
CA PHE A 451 -43.70 2.52 59.90
C PHE A 451 -43.56 1.80 58.54
N GLY A 452 -42.72 0.78 58.36
CA GLY A 452 -41.92 0.05 59.35
C GLY A 452 -42.57 -1.25 59.82
N VAL A 453 -43.08 -2.07 58.89
CA VAL A 453 -43.09 -3.57 58.90
C VAL A 453 -43.90 -4.12 57.73
N ILE A 454 -45.11 -3.59 57.46
CA ILE A 454 -46.06 -4.21 56.51
C ILE A 454 -45.63 -4.11 55.04
N GLY A 455 -44.99 -3.00 54.63
CA GLY A 455 -44.50 -2.84 53.25
C GLY A 455 -43.41 -3.84 52.82
N LEU A 456 -42.68 -4.44 53.77
CA LEU A 456 -41.56 -5.32 53.45
C LEU A 456 -42.01 -6.68 52.90
N LEU A 457 -43.14 -7.20 53.39
CA LEU A 457 -43.66 -8.52 53.00
C LEU A 457 -44.26 -8.56 51.60
N PHE A 458 -44.77 -7.43 51.08
CA PHE A 458 -45.29 -7.39 49.70
C PHE A 458 -44.17 -7.30 48.67
N CYS A 459 -43.11 -6.51 48.94
CA CYS A 459 -41.93 -6.47 48.08
C CYS A 459 -41.21 -7.84 48.00
N LEU A 460 -41.05 -8.53 49.15
CA LEU A 460 -40.35 -9.82 49.21
C LEU A 460 -41.02 -10.93 48.38
N LEU A 461 -42.34 -10.86 48.13
CA LEU A 461 -43.03 -11.85 47.29
C LEU A 461 -43.07 -11.46 45.80
N THR A 462 -43.10 -10.17 45.46
CA THR A 462 -42.99 -9.74 44.04
C THR A 462 -41.57 -9.87 43.49
N SER A 463 -40.53 -9.79 44.33
CA SER A 463 -39.14 -10.00 43.90
C SER A 463 -38.79 -11.47 43.60
N CYS A 464 -39.67 -12.43 43.90
CA CYS A 464 -39.33 -13.86 43.89
C CYS A 464 -39.79 -14.63 42.63
N VAL A 465 -40.46 -13.98 41.67
CA VAL A 465 -40.99 -14.64 40.44
C VAL A 465 -40.45 -14.00 39.14
N CYS A 466 -39.70 -12.89 39.22
CA CYS A 466 -39.01 -12.27 38.07
C CYS A 466 -37.47 -12.35 38.17
N ALA A 467 -36.95 -13.26 38.99
CA ALA A 467 -35.53 -13.36 39.33
C ALA A 467 -34.93 -14.76 39.10
N THR A 468 -35.43 -15.52 38.12
CA THR A 468 -34.98 -16.90 37.82
C THR A 468 -34.65 -17.14 36.34
N ARG A 469 -33.83 -16.26 35.73
CA ARG A 469 -33.07 -16.59 34.49
C ARG A 469 -31.83 -15.73 34.17
N LEU A 470 -31.47 -14.73 34.99
CA LEU A 470 -30.33 -13.82 34.74
C LEU A 470 -29.39 -13.64 35.95
N ASP A 471 -28.96 -14.75 36.59
CA ASP A 471 -27.62 -14.81 37.21
C ASP A 471 -27.07 -16.23 37.16
N ARG A 472 -26.88 -16.74 35.94
CA ARG A 472 -25.75 -17.63 35.67
C ARG A 472 -24.56 -16.75 35.29
N ARG A 473 -23.80 -16.34 36.29
CA ARG A 473 -22.35 -16.20 36.13
C ARG A 473 -21.75 -17.59 35.94
N ASP A 474 -22.00 -18.18 34.76
CA ASP A 474 -21.20 -19.29 34.29
C ASP A 474 -19.75 -18.78 34.22
N THR A 475 -18.86 -19.41 34.98
CA THR A 475 -17.43 -19.09 34.99
C THR A 475 -16.94 -19.07 33.53
N PRO A 476 -16.27 -18.01 33.05
CA PRO A 476 -15.96 -17.89 31.63
C PRO A 476 -15.28 -19.15 31.10
N SER A 477 -15.79 -19.67 29.98
CA SER A 477 -15.50 -21.03 29.46
C SER A 477 -14.03 -21.30 29.09
N TRP A 478 -13.18 -20.27 29.19
CA TRP A 478 -11.75 -20.29 28.91
C TRP A 478 -11.02 -19.33 29.84
N THR A 479 -9.76 -19.65 30.17
CA THR A 479 -8.90 -18.81 31.00
C THR A 479 -7.71 -18.30 30.19
N GLY A 480 -7.51 -16.99 30.16
CA GLY A 480 -6.32 -16.37 29.56
C GLY A 480 -5.10 -16.39 30.50
N PRO A 481 -3.88 -16.14 29.99
CA PRO A 481 -3.58 -15.76 28.61
C PRO A 481 -3.67 -16.94 27.63
N LEU A 482 -3.68 -16.62 26.32
CA LEU A 482 -3.63 -17.64 25.27
C LEU A 482 -2.18 -18.00 24.91
N SER A 483 -2.02 -19.14 24.25
CA SER A 483 -0.75 -19.61 23.66
C SER A 483 -1.05 -20.48 22.43
N THR A 484 -0.02 -20.94 21.71
CA THR A 484 -0.16 -21.76 20.50
C THR A 484 0.45 -23.15 20.66
N ARG A 485 -0.15 -24.15 20.00
CA ARG A 485 0.29 -25.55 20.02
C ARG A 485 0.20 -26.09 18.60
N GLY A 486 1.31 -25.97 17.88
CA GLY A 486 1.36 -26.24 16.44
C GLY A 486 0.35 -25.33 15.72
N ARG A 487 -0.62 -25.92 15.04
CA ARG A 487 -1.63 -25.20 14.26
C ARG A 487 -2.80 -24.60 15.05
N TYR A 488 -2.85 -24.78 16.37
CA TYR A 488 -4.00 -24.40 17.20
C TYR A 488 -3.67 -23.34 18.25
N VAL A 489 -4.60 -22.40 18.46
CA VAL A 489 -4.61 -21.51 19.63
C VAL A 489 -5.26 -22.22 20.82
N VAL A 490 -4.70 -22.05 22.02
CA VAL A 490 -5.16 -22.68 23.27
C VAL A 490 -5.22 -21.72 24.45
N ASP A 491 -6.08 -22.03 25.41
CA ASP A 491 -6.20 -21.31 26.69
C ASP A 491 -5.07 -21.69 27.68
N ALA A 492 -5.03 -21.04 28.85
CA ALA A 492 -4.04 -21.32 29.90
C ALA A 492 -4.10 -22.75 30.44
N ASN A 493 -5.25 -23.43 30.32
CA ASN A 493 -5.43 -24.84 30.66
C ASN A 493 -5.04 -25.79 29.51
N ARG A 494 -4.53 -25.23 28.39
CA ARG A 494 -4.15 -25.91 27.13
C ARG A 494 -5.34 -26.47 26.34
N ASN A 495 -6.57 -26.04 26.64
CA ASN A 495 -7.75 -26.39 25.85
C ASN A 495 -7.77 -25.61 24.54
N ARG A 496 -8.22 -26.24 23.44
CA ARG A 496 -8.44 -25.55 22.16
C ARG A 496 -9.38 -24.36 22.36
N PHE A 497 -8.87 -23.18 22.04
CA PHE A 497 -9.65 -21.96 21.90
C PHE A 497 -9.74 -21.64 20.41
N LYS A 498 -10.86 -21.97 19.76
CA LYS A 498 -11.11 -21.56 18.37
C LYS A 498 -11.43 -20.06 18.34
N LEU A 499 -10.72 -19.28 17.55
CA LEU A 499 -11.05 -17.87 17.32
C LEU A 499 -12.25 -17.84 16.37
N ARG A 500 -13.44 -17.60 16.93
CA ARG A 500 -14.67 -17.32 16.18
C ARG A 500 -14.90 -15.83 16.28
N GLY A 501 -14.22 -15.11 15.40
CA GLY A 501 -14.02 -13.69 15.52
C GLY A 501 -14.93 -12.84 14.65
N GLY A 502 -14.86 -11.53 14.89
CA GLY A 502 -15.31 -10.53 13.94
C GLY A 502 -14.67 -9.17 14.22
N ASN A 503 -14.74 -8.30 13.22
CA ASN A 503 -14.08 -7.00 13.20
C ASN A 503 -15.03 -5.88 13.65
N TRP A 504 -14.61 -5.07 14.62
CA TRP A 504 -15.36 -3.91 15.10
C TRP A 504 -14.57 -2.62 14.83
N HIS A 505 -14.64 -2.17 13.58
CA HIS A 505 -13.94 -1.00 13.07
C HIS A 505 -14.46 0.33 13.64
N GLY A 506 -13.80 1.43 13.28
CA GLY A 506 -14.19 2.80 13.61
C GLY A 506 -13.09 3.60 14.33
N ALA A 507 -12.39 2.98 15.28
CA ALA A 507 -11.30 3.63 16.03
C ALA A 507 -9.97 3.67 15.26
N SER A 508 -9.89 3.00 14.11
CA SER A 508 -8.93 3.23 13.02
C SER A 508 -9.23 4.50 12.21
N GLY A 509 -10.41 5.09 12.36
CA GLY A 509 -10.93 6.13 11.49
C GLY A 509 -11.77 5.59 10.33
N THR A 510 -12.73 6.40 9.87
CA THR A 510 -13.61 6.13 8.72
C THR A 510 -13.65 7.28 7.71
N TYR A 511 -12.87 8.35 7.94
CA TYR A 511 -12.81 9.52 7.07
C TYR A 511 -12.04 9.22 5.79
N GLU A 512 -12.59 9.54 4.61
CA GLU A 512 -11.97 9.23 3.31
C GLU A 512 -10.85 10.20 2.89
N GLY A 513 -10.32 10.99 3.84
CA GLY A 513 -9.14 11.84 3.64
C GLY A 513 -9.40 13.19 2.95
N SER A 514 -10.63 13.48 2.51
CA SER A 514 -11.00 14.77 1.94
C SER A 514 -12.43 15.19 2.29
N GLY A 515 -12.67 16.49 2.48
CA GLY A 515 -13.98 17.05 2.86
C GLY A 515 -13.95 17.71 4.25
N ASP A 516 -15.08 17.67 4.95
CA ASP A 516 -15.18 17.98 6.39
C ASP A 516 -15.35 16.67 7.17
N ILE A 517 -14.49 16.45 8.16
CA ILE A 517 -14.46 15.26 9.03
C ILE A 517 -15.67 15.16 10.00
N ASN A 518 -16.52 16.19 10.02
CA ASN A 518 -17.77 16.21 10.78
C ASN A 518 -19.01 15.93 9.90
N ASP A 519 -18.84 15.85 8.58
CA ASP A 519 -19.91 15.53 7.62
C ASP A 519 -19.79 14.06 7.22
N ASP A 520 -20.80 13.27 7.61
CA ASP A 520 -20.94 11.84 7.30
C ASP A 520 -20.66 11.51 5.82
N ALA A 521 -20.98 12.41 4.88
CA ALA A 521 -20.77 12.16 3.45
C ALA A 521 -19.28 12.05 3.04
N ASN A 522 -18.35 12.44 3.91
CA ASN A 522 -16.90 12.30 3.72
C ASN A 522 -16.31 11.09 4.48
N HIS A 523 -17.18 10.20 4.98
CA HIS A 523 -16.80 8.96 5.66
C HIS A 523 -17.29 7.75 4.87
N HIS A 524 -16.53 6.65 4.95
CA HIS A 524 -16.83 5.44 4.19
C HIS A 524 -18.22 4.90 4.51
N SER A 525 -19.00 4.55 3.48
CA SER A 525 -20.41 4.18 3.58
C SER A 525 -21.30 5.17 4.36
N GLY A 526 -20.87 6.42 4.56
CA GLY A 526 -21.52 7.40 5.42
C GLY A 526 -21.34 7.15 6.91
N GLU A 527 -20.37 6.34 7.33
CA GLU A 527 -20.26 5.80 8.69
C GLU A 527 -19.27 6.60 9.56
N ASN A 528 -19.64 7.83 9.95
CA ASN A 528 -18.78 8.60 10.86
C ASN A 528 -18.68 7.92 12.23
N ALA A 529 -17.44 7.63 12.62
CA ALA A 529 -17.09 6.93 13.84
C ALA A 529 -16.43 7.84 14.89
N HIS A 530 -16.07 9.08 14.55
CA HIS A 530 -15.31 10.02 15.40
C HIS A 530 -14.09 9.38 16.10
N THR A 531 -13.40 8.45 15.42
CA THR A 531 -12.26 7.66 15.95
C THR A 531 -12.60 6.85 17.22
N MET A 532 -13.85 6.41 17.36
CA MET A 532 -14.32 5.43 18.34
C MET A 532 -14.84 4.16 17.63
N PRO A 533 -14.94 3.00 18.30
CA PRO A 533 -15.59 1.82 17.70
C PRO A 533 -17.03 2.14 17.25
N LEU A 534 -17.40 1.70 16.05
CA LEU A 534 -18.61 2.16 15.36
C LEU A 534 -19.89 1.82 16.14
N GLY A 535 -20.85 2.75 16.16
CA GLY A 535 -22.17 2.55 16.77
C GLY A 535 -22.32 3.09 18.19
N LEU A 536 -21.24 3.40 18.90
CA LEU A 536 -21.29 3.95 20.27
C LEU A 536 -21.96 5.34 20.35
N GLN A 537 -22.07 6.03 19.21
CA GLN A 537 -22.79 7.29 19.03
C GLN A 537 -24.29 7.13 19.26
N TYR A 538 -24.86 6.05 18.73
CA TYR A 538 -26.30 5.84 18.64
C TYR A 538 -26.79 4.70 19.54
N VAL A 539 -25.97 3.69 19.80
CA VAL A 539 -26.36 2.43 20.46
C VAL A 539 -25.62 2.25 21.79
N PRO A 540 -26.32 1.98 22.91
CA PRO A 540 -25.67 1.61 24.18
C PRO A 540 -24.77 0.39 24.02
N ILE A 541 -23.54 0.47 24.57
CA ILE A 541 -22.48 -0.52 24.33
C ILE A 541 -22.89 -1.98 24.60
N ASP A 542 -23.64 -2.23 25.68
CA ASP A 542 -24.13 -3.58 25.99
C ASP A 542 -24.99 -4.18 24.87
N LYS A 543 -25.86 -3.39 24.21
CA LYS A 543 -26.67 -3.90 23.07
C LYS A 543 -25.81 -4.34 21.89
N ILE A 544 -24.70 -3.64 21.63
CA ILE A 544 -23.78 -4.00 20.55
C ILE A 544 -23.09 -5.32 20.91
N ILE A 545 -22.57 -5.42 22.13
CA ILE A 545 -21.86 -6.63 22.60
C ILE A 545 -22.80 -7.84 22.73
N ASP A 546 -24.04 -7.65 23.17
CA ASP A 546 -25.07 -8.70 23.20
C ASP A 546 -25.34 -9.25 21.78
N SER A 547 -25.29 -8.41 20.74
CA SER A 547 -25.43 -8.87 19.35
C SER A 547 -24.23 -9.68 18.83
N PHE A 548 -23.02 -9.45 19.37
CA PHE A 548 -21.87 -10.31 19.07
C PHE A 548 -22.04 -11.69 19.70
N VAL A 549 -22.58 -11.76 20.93
CA VAL A 549 -22.91 -13.02 21.61
C VAL A 549 -24.00 -13.78 20.84
N GLU A 550 -25.01 -13.08 20.31
CA GLU A 550 -26.05 -13.66 19.44
C GLU A 550 -25.47 -14.29 18.17
N LEU A 551 -24.51 -13.62 17.52
CA LEU A 551 -23.77 -14.15 16.36
C LEU A 551 -22.82 -15.32 16.70
N GLY A 552 -22.66 -15.69 17.98
CA GLY A 552 -21.77 -16.76 18.43
C GLY A 552 -20.28 -16.37 18.52
N ILE A 553 -19.99 -15.07 18.43
CA ILE A 553 -18.63 -14.51 18.48
C ILE A 553 -18.03 -14.70 19.87
N ASN A 554 -16.78 -15.16 19.92
CA ASN A 554 -16.00 -15.25 21.17
C ASN A 554 -14.75 -14.35 21.17
N THR A 555 -14.42 -13.74 20.02
CA THR A 555 -13.20 -12.95 19.80
C THR A 555 -13.54 -11.68 19.02
N ILE A 556 -13.01 -10.52 19.40
CA ILE A 556 -13.12 -9.28 18.60
C ILE A 556 -11.73 -8.86 18.14
N ARG A 557 -11.57 -8.65 16.83
CA ARG A 557 -10.47 -7.88 16.27
C ARG A 557 -10.89 -6.42 16.34
N LEU A 558 -10.20 -5.65 17.19
CA LEU A 558 -10.55 -4.28 17.54
C LEU A 558 -9.50 -3.33 16.95
N GLN A 559 -9.85 -2.67 15.86
CA GLN A 559 -8.99 -1.77 15.10
C GLN A 559 -8.69 -0.49 15.87
N PHE A 560 -7.45 -0.02 15.86
CA PHE A 560 -7.07 1.33 16.30
C PHE A 560 -6.14 2.00 15.28
N SER A 561 -6.01 3.33 15.35
CA SER A 561 -4.98 4.09 14.63
C SER A 561 -3.88 4.58 15.57
N ASN A 562 -2.63 4.71 15.10
CA ASN A 562 -1.55 5.32 15.90
C ASN A 562 -1.92 6.76 16.32
N ALA A 563 -2.55 7.54 15.43
CA ALA A 563 -3.04 8.88 15.76
C ALA A 563 -3.95 8.92 17.00
N MET A 564 -4.81 7.92 17.23
CA MET A 564 -5.67 7.84 18.44
C MET A 564 -4.87 7.70 19.75
N ILE A 565 -3.64 7.18 19.71
CA ILE A 565 -2.77 7.05 20.90
C ILE A 565 -2.27 8.42 21.37
N HIS A 566 -2.04 9.34 20.43
CA HIS A 566 -1.49 10.68 20.70
C HIS A 566 -2.57 11.76 20.81
N ASP A 567 -3.78 11.50 20.31
CA ASP A 567 -4.90 12.42 20.47
C ASP A 567 -5.42 12.43 21.92
N ASN A 568 -5.34 13.62 22.53
CA ASN A 568 -5.80 13.90 23.89
C ASN A 568 -7.09 14.73 23.90
N THR A 569 -7.74 14.89 22.75
CA THR A 569 -9.04 15.56 22.62
C THR A 569 -10.12 14.76 23.33
N ILE A 570 -10.95 15.46 24.10
CA ILE A 570 -12.12 14.88 24.77
C ILE A 570 -13.25 14.72 23.74
N VAL A 571 -13.91 13.56 23.74
CA VAL A 571 -15.04 13.28 22.85
C VAL A 571 -16.17 14.28 23.09
N ASN A 572 -16.84 14.73 22.03
CA ASN A 572 -18.02 15.59 22.19
C ASN A 572 -19.12 14.83 22.95
N ASP A 573 -19.73 15.51 23.91
CA ASP A 573 -20.84 15.04 24.74
C ASP A 573 -22.04 14.51 23.92
N ASP A 574 -22.21 15.00 22.68
CA ASP A 574 -23.22 14.53 21.72
C ASP A 574 -22.81 13.22 21.01
N TRP A 575 -21.52 13.03 20.71
CA TRP A 575 -20.98 11.79 20.11
C TRP A 575 -21.07 10.57 21.03
N VAL A 576 -21.37 10.79 22.31
CA VAL A 576 -21.56 9.73 23.31
C VAL A 576 -22.92 9.85 24.02
N ALA A 577 -23.91 10.49 23.39
CA ALA A 577 -25.25 10.66 23.96
C ALA A 577 -25.94 9.32 24.29
N ALA A 578 -25.70 8.27 23.50
CA ALA A 578 -26.18 6.91 23.78
C ALA A 578 -25.37 6.16 24.86
N ASN A 579 -24.21 6.67 25.24
CA ASN A 579 -23.30 6.09 26.23
C ASN A 579 -22.75 7.17 27.20
N PRO A 580 -23.60 7.80 28.05
CA PRO A 580 -23.20 8.96 28.87
C PRO A 580 -22.04 8.71 29.83
N GLN A 581 -21.72 7.44 30.14
CA GLN A 581 -20.56 7.04 30.92
C GLN A 581 -19.20 7.36 30.26
N PHE A 582 -19.19 7.73 28.98
CA PHE A 582 -17.98 8.13 28.23
C PHE A 582 -17.76 9.67 28.18
N LYS A 583 -18.65 10.46 28.78
CA LYS A 583 -18.51 11.92 28.80
C LYS A 583 -17.26 12.35 29.57
N GLY A 584 -16.47 13.25 28.98
CA GLY A 584 -15.18 13.68 29.53
C GLY A 584 -13.99 12.73 29.24
N MET A 585 -14.17 11.67 28.45
CA MET A 585 -13.09 10.77 28.02
C MET A 585 -12.45 11.19 26.70
N THR A 586 -11.21 10.78 26.44
CA THR A 586 -10.61 10.78 25.09
C THR A 586 -11.01 9.52 24.32
N CYS A 587 -10.83 9.50 22.98
CA CYS A 587 -11.16 8.30 22.17
C CYS A 587 -10.44 7.03 22.65
N LEU A 588 -9.17 7.13 23.06
CA LEU A 588 -8.41 6.03 23.67
C LEU A 588 -9.02 5.56 25.01
N GLN A 589 -9.61 6.45 25.80
CA GLN A 589 -10.28 6.09 27.06
C GLN A 589 -11.66 5.45 26.81
N VAL A 590 -12.37 5.83 25.74
CA VAL A 590 -13.56 5.09 25.28
C VAL A 590 -13.16 3.69 24.82
N TYR A 591 -12.04 3.56 24.10
CA TYR A 591 -11.47 2.28 23.68
C TYR A 591 -11.07 1.39 24.88
N ASP A 592 -10.49 1.94 25.96
CA ASP A 592 -10.27 1.22 27.23
C ASP A 592 -11.57 0.64 27.81
N ALA A 593 -12.63 1.45 27.82
CA ALA A 593 -13.93 1.07 28.38
C ALA A 593 -14.62 -0.01 27.51
N VAL A 594 -14.45 0.06 26.20
CA VAL A 594 -14.89 -0.98 25.25
C VAL A 594 -14.18 -2.31 25.52
N ILE A 595 -12.85 -2.30 25.63
CA ILE A 595 -12.05 -3.48 25.98
C ILE A 595 -12.49 -4.05 27.34
N THR A 596 -12.67 -3.18 28.34
CA THR A 596 -13.11 -3.58 29.69
C THR A 596 -14.48 -4.26 29.64
N THR A 597 -15.42 -3.74 28.86
CA THR A 597 -16.77 -4.30 28.73
C THR A 597 -16.77 -5.63 27.97
N LEU A 598 -16.09 -5.72 26.83
CA LEU A 598 -15.92 -6.96 26.06
C LEU A 598 -15.33 -8.08 26.92
N THR A 599 -14.21 -7.79 27.59
CA THR A 599 -13.50 -8.77 28.41
C THR A 599 -14.27 -9.16 29.69
N ALA A 600 -15.08 -8.26 30.26
CA ALA A 600 -16.01 -8.58 31.34
C ALA A 600 -17.15 -9.52 30.91
N ARG A 601 -17.63 -9.42 29.66
CA ARG A 601 -18.53 -10.40 29.04
C ARG A 601 -17.83 -11.71 28.63
N GLY A 602 -16.52 -11.86 28.91
CA GLY A 602 -15.74 -13.06 28.65
C GLY A 602 -15.18 -13.19 27.23
N ILE A 603 -15.42 -12.20 26.37
CA ILE A 603 -14.93 -12.15 24.99
C ILE A 603 -13.40 -11.90 24.98
N ALA A 604 -12.69 -12.56 24.07
CA ALA A 604 -11.27 -12.29 23.82
C ALA A 604 -11.11 -11.05 22.92
N VAL A 605 -10.18 -10.15 23.24
CA VAL A 605 -9.87 -9.00 22.39
C VAL A 605 -8.48 -9.18 21.78
N ILE A 606 -8.41 -9.04 20.46
CA ILE A 606 -7.16 -8.86 19.72
C ILE A 606 -7.15 -7.41 19.26
N ILE A 607 -6.14 -6.65 19.67
CA ILE A 607 -5.97 -5.26 19.23
C ILE A 607 -5.18 -5.27 17.91
N ASN A 608 -5.69 -4.56 16.90
CA ASN A 608 -5.09 -4.48 15.56
C ASN A 608 -4.68 -3.04 15.29
N ASN A 609 -3.41 -2.81 14.98
CA ASN A 609 -2.97 -1.50 14.48
C ASN A 609 -3.34 -1.43 13.00
N HIS A 610 -4.37 -0.66 12.70
CA HIS A 610 -5.02 -0.69 11.40
C HIS A 610 -4.46 0.37 10.45
N THR A 611 -4.08 1.52 11.01
CA THR A 611 -3.62 2.70 10.26
C THR A 611 -2.70 3.58 11.12
N ASN A 612 -1.73 4.24 10.49
CA ASN A 612 -0.91 5.26 11.16
C ASN A 612 -1.75 6.51 11.54
N THR A 613 -2.69 6.89 10.67
CA THR A 613 -3.56 8.06 10.76
C THR A 613 -5.03 7.66 10.78
N SER A 614 -5.92 8.47 11.35
CA SER A 614 -7.36 8.15 11.47
C SER A 614 -8.16 8.32 10.17
N ILE A 615 -7.59 7.85 9.05
CA ILE A 615 -8.14 7.84 7.69
C ILE A 615 -8.60 6.42 7.36
N TRP A 616 -9.64 6.29 6.53
CA TRP A 616 -10.16 4.99 6.09
C TRP A 616 -9.13 4.21 5.24
N CYS A 617 -8.97 2.91 5.55
CA CYS A 617 -8.12 2.00 4.79
C CYS A 617 -8.83 1.56 3.48
N CYS A 618 -8.16 1.28 2.37
CA CYS A 618 -6.73 1.07 2.20
C CYS A 618 -6.19 1.79 0.95
N GLY A 619 -6.30 3.12 0.94
CA GLY A 619 -5.81 3.97 -0.16
C GLY A 619 -4.28 4.12 -0.19
N VAL A 620 -3.86 5.15 -0.92
CA VAL A 620 -2.47 5.63 -1.02
C VAL A 620 -2.41 6.98 -0.30
N ASP A 621 -2.17 6.92 1.01
CA ASP A 621 -2.65 7.92 1.98
C ASP A 621 -1.68 8.15 3.17
N GLY A 622 -0.60 7.38 3.28
CA GLY A 622 0.33 7.36 4.41
C GLY A 622 0.07 6.23 5.41
N ASN A 623 -0.79 5.27 5.06
CA ASN A 623 -1.11 4.07 5.87
C ASN A 623 -0.77 2.75 5.12
N GLU A 624 -0.01 2.79 4.03
CA GLU A 624 0.38 1.61 3.24
C GLU A 624 1.32 0.66 3.99
N ARG A 625 2.19 1.22 4.86
CA ARG A 625 3.08 0.52 5.78
C ARG A 625 3.15 1.24 7.12
N TRP A 626 3.65 0.55 8.14
CA TRP A 626 3.87 1.05 9.50
C TRP A 626 4.83 2.26 9.61
N ASP A 627 5.60 2.54 8.56
CA ASP A 627 6.67 3.55 8.52
C ASP A 627 6.50 4.64 7.44
N GLU A 628 5.29 4.78 6.86
CA GLU A 628 5.03 5.82 5.85
C GLU A 628 4.88 7.22 6.45
N SER A 629 3.86 7.43 7.29
CA SER A 629 3.57 8.75 7.90
C SER A 629 4.19 8.92 9.29
N GLN A 630 4.91 7.92 9.79
CA GLN A 630 5.61 7.91 11.07
C GLN A 630 6.90 7.08 10.98
N SER A 631 7.75 7.10 12.01
CA SER A 631 8.94 6.24 12.03
C SER A 631 8.66 4.86 12.60
N PHE A 632 9.41 3.83 12.20
CA PHE A 632 9.40 2.52 12.87
C PHE A 632 9.59 2.63 14.41
N ALA A 633 10.38 3.60 14.88
CA ALA A 633 10.59 3.83 16.31
C ALA A 633 9.33 4.36 17.01
N THR A 634 8.54 5.20 16.33
CA THR A 634 7.22 5.67 16.78
C THR A 634 6.25 4.49 16.86
N TYR A 635 6.08 3.77 15.74
CA TYR A 635 5.24 2.58 15.62
C TYR A 635 5.54 1.53 16.70
N ALA A 636 6.83 1.24 16.95
CA ALA A 636 7.23 0.28 17.97
C ALA A 636 7.01 0.78 19.41
N ALA A 637 7.23 2.08 19.67
CA ALA A 637 6.95 2.68 20.99
C ALA A 637 5.45 2.67 21.31
N ASP A 638 4.60 2.97 20.33
CA ASP A 638 3.14 2.93 20.44
C ASP A 638 2.63 1.51 20.69
N TRP A 639 3.20 0.51 20.01
CA TRP A 639 2.94 -0.89 20.29
C TRP A 639 3.32 -1.27 21.72
N VAL A 640 4.51 -0.88 22.19
CA VAL A 640 4.96 -1.11 23.57
C VAL A 640 4.07 -0.38 24.58
N PHE A 641 3.55 0.81 24.27
CA PHE A 641 2.55 1.51 25.08
C PHE A 641 1.24 0.71 25.18
N MET A 642 0.65 0.31 24.04
CA MET A 642 -0.62 -0.42 24.01
C MET A 642 -0.55 -1.77 24.74
N VAL A 643 0.50 -2.57 24.52
CA VAL A 643 0.59 -3.88 25.19
C VAL A 643 0.93 -3.80 26.67
N ASN A 644 1.53 -2.69 27.14
CA ASN A 644 1.65 -2.39 28.57
C ASN A 644 0.32 -1.91 29.17
N ARG A 645 -0.42 -1.05 28.47
CA ARG A 645 -1.71 -0.50 28.90
C ARG A 645 -2.71 -1.60 29.29
N TYR A 646 -2.77 -2.68 28.51
CA TYR A 646 -3.67 -3.80 28.76
C TYR A 646 -3.02 -5.01 29.45
N LYS A 647 -1.75 -4.93 29.87
CA LYS A 647 -0.95 -6.07 30.38
C LYS A 647 -1.57 -6.84 31.56
N SER A 648 -2.38 -6.17 32.37
CA SER A 648 -3.12 -6.79 33.48
C SER A 648 -4.33 -7.62 33.02
N ASN A 649 -4.95 -7.25 31.91
CA ASN A 649 -6.16 -7.89 31.39
C ASN A 649 -5.80 -9.06 30.46
N LYS A 650 -5.72 -10.27 31.02
CA LYS A 650 -5.37 -11.49 30.26
C LYS A 650 -6.42 -11.95 29.24
N ARG A 651 -7.49 -11.18 29.03
CA ARG A 651 -8.46 -11.35 27.94
C ARG A 651 -8.24 -10.36 26.77
N VAL A 652 -7.28 -9.44 26.87
CA VAL A 652 -6.59 -8.89 25.69
C VAL A 652 -5.50 -9.90 25.33
N VAL A 653 -5.75 -10.67 24.27
CA VAL A 653 -5.03 -11.93 24.00
C VAL A 653 -4.00 -11.83 22.88
N GLY A 654 -4.10 -10.84 21.99
CA GLY A 654 -3.23 -10.72 20.82
C GLY A 654 -2.96 -9.27 20.41
N ALA A 655 -1.76 -9.05 19.88
CA ALA A 655 -1.35 -7.87 19.14
C ALA A 655 -1.22 -8.26 17.65
N ASP A 656 -2.05 -7.66 16.82
CA ASP A 656 -2.11 -7.89 15.37
C ASP A 656 -1.46 -6.71 14.65
N LEU A 657 -0.25 -6.95 14.13
CA LEU A 657 0.83 -5.95 14.17
C LEU A 657 0.64 -4.75 13.23
N TYR A 658 0.22 -4.97 11.99
CA TYR A 658 -0.13 -3.89 11.06
C TYR A 658 -1.05 -4.42 9.96
N ASN A 659 -2.14 -3.71 9.70
CA ASN A 659 -3.17 -4.11 8.74
C ASN A 659 -2.76 -3.88 7.28
N GLU A 660 -2.99 -4.90 6.45
CA GLU A 660 -2.97 -4.83 4.98
C GLU A 660 -1.74 -4.12 4.38
N VAL A 661 -0.54 -4.54 4.82
CA VAL A 661 0.77 -4.10 4.32
C VAL A 661 0.82 -4.15 2.79
N ARG A 662 0.91 -2.97 2.16
CA ARG A 662 0.77 -2.76 0.71
C ARG A 662 1.82 -1.77 0.17
N ARG A 663 1.88 -1.65 -1.15
CA ARG A 663 2.79 -0.70 -1.83
C ARG A 663 2.33 0.75 -1.67
N ASP A 664 3.29 1.65 -1.51
CA ASP A 664 3.08 3.08 -1.81
C ASP A 664 3.17 3.31 -3.33
N ILE A 665 3.16 4.57 -3.80
CA ILE A 665 3.29 4.91 -5.23
C ILE A 665 4.54 4.27 -5.85
N THR A 666 5.65 4.27 -5.10
CA THR A 666 7.01 4.00 -5.56
C THR A 666 7.65 2.71 -5.04
N THR A 667 7.35 2.26 -3.82
CA THR A 667 8.02 1.11 -3.18
C THR A 667 7.04 0.01 -2.82
N ASP A 668 7.37 -1.22 -3.21
CA ASP A 668 6.65 -2.43 -2.79
C ASP A 668 7.17 -2.93 -1.43
N PRO A 669 6.30 -3.37 -0.50
CA PRO A 669 6.73 -4.09 0.70
C PRO A 669 7.39 -5.42 0.33
N ASN A 670 8.36 -5.84 1.12
CA ASN A 670 9.09 -7.10 0.91
C ASN A 670 9.12 -7.98 2.17
N TRP A 671 9.64 -9.20 2.02
CA TRP A 671 9.76 -10.19 3.09
C TRP A 671 11.17 -10.79 3.09
N GLY A 672 12.03 -10.32 4.00
CA GLY A 672 13.39 -10.83 4.17
C GLY A 672 14.43 -10.31 3.17
N SER A 673 14.12 -9.29 2.36
CA SER A 673 15.10 -8.67 1.43
C SER A 673 15.84 -7.49 2.06
N GLY A 674 15.43 -7.05 3.25
CA GLY A 674 16.02 -5.92 3.97
C GLY A 674 15.54 -4.55 3.47
N GLY A 675 16.17 -3.51 4.01
CA GLY A 675 15.70 -2.13 3.87
C GLY A 675 14.48 -1.84 4.76
N ASP A 676 13.99 -0.61 4.69
CA ASP A 676 12.94 -0.13 5.59
C ASP A 676 11.60 -0.84 5.34
N ALA A 677 11.23 -1.06 4.07
CA ALA A 677 10.00 -1.74 3.65
C ALA A 677 9.99 -3.29 3.82
N ASP A 678 10.91 -3.88 4.59
CA ASP A 678 10.91 -5.33 4.89
C ASP A 678 9.97 -5.64 6.06
N TRP A 679 8.78 -6.15 5.73
CA TRP A 679 7.76 -6.48 6.71
C TRP A 679 8.17 -7.64 7.62
N GLN A 680 8.94 -8.62 7.12
CA GLN A 680 9.42 -9.73 7.94
C GLN A 680 10.35 -9.19 9.05
N GLN A 681 11.28 -8.33 8.66
CA GLN A 681 12.22 -7.72 9.61
C GLN A 681 11.51 -6.78 10.60
N ALA A 682 10.60 -5.93 10.13
CA ALA A 682 9.87 -4.99 10.98
C ALA A 682 8.94 -5.70 11.98
N SER A 683 8.15 -6.68 11.52
CA SER A 683 7.26 -7.48 12.37
C SER A 683 8.04 -8.30 13.42
N GLN A 684 9.18 -8.91 13.07
CA GLN A 684 10.06 -9.56 14.04
C GLN A 684 10.59 -8.55 15.07
N ARG A 685 11.10 -7.40 14.64
CA ARG A 685 11.71 -6.39 15.52
C ARG A 685 10.70 -5.76 16.49
N VAL A 686 9.43 -5.60 16.11
CA VAL A 686 8.38 -5.13 17.04
C VAL A 686 7.83 -6.26 17.91
N SER A 687 7.73 -7.49 17.40
CA SER A 687 7.40 -8.72 18.16
C SER A 687 8.34 -8.93 19.35
N ASP A 688 9.65 -8.82 19.12
CA ASP A 688 10.67 -8.91 20.17
C ASP A 688 10.44 -7.88 21.29
N GLN A 689 10.09 -6.63 20.93
CA GLN A 689 9.84 -5.54 21.87
C GLN A 689 8.52 -5.74 22.63
N ILE A 690 7.45 -6.14 21.94
CA ILE A 690 6.15 -6.46 22.53
C ILE A 690 6.29 -7.60 23.54
N LEU A 691 6.98 -8.69 23.20
CA LEU A 691 7.14 -9.85 24.09
C LEU A 691 8.10 -9.58 25.26
N THR A 692 9.04 -8.64 25.10
CA THR A 692 9.83 -8.10 26.23
C THR A 692 8.94 -7.28 27.17
N ALA A 693 8.01 -6.49 26.64
CA ALA A 693 7.08 -5.67 27.43
C ALA A 693 5.95 -6.50 28.08
N ASN A 694 5.37 -7.45 27.36
CA ASN A 694 4.24 -8.27 27.76
C ASN A 694 4.37 -9.70 27.18
N PRO A 695 4.99 -10.65 27.89
CA PRO A 695 5.23 -12.01 27.40
C PRO A 695 3.96 -12.87 27.31
N ASP A 696 2.82 -12.38 27.79
CA ASP A 696 1.56 -13.14 27.80
C ASP A 696 0.76 -13.01 26.49
N ILE A 697 1.02 -11.99 25.67
CA ILE A 697 0.22 -11.70 24.48
C ILE A 697 0.64 -12.55 23.27
N LEU A 698 -0.32 -12.96 22.45
CA LEU A 698 -0.05 -13.54 21.13
C LEU A 698 0.48 -12.44 20.18
N ILE A 699 1.36 -12.82 19.26
CA ILE A 699 1.82 -11.99 18.15
C ILE A 699 1.16 -12.53 16.89
N ILE A 700 0.36 -11.70 16.23
CA ILE A 700 -0.31 -12.02 14.98
C ILE A 700 0.35 -11.22 13.87
N VAL A 701 0.86 -11.92 12.85
CA VAL A 701 1.57 -11.33 11.72
C VAL A 701 0.76 -11.53 10.45
N GLU A 702 0.19 -10.46 9.90
CA GLU A 702 -0.46 -10.47 8.60
C GLU A 702 0.54 -10.75 7.47
N GLY A 703 0.05 -11.33 6.37
CA GLY A 703 0.79 -11.44 5.12
C GLY A 703 0.97 -10.09 4.39
N ILE A 704 1.67 -10.11 3.25
CA ILE A 704 1.72 -8.95 2.37
C ILE A 704 0.45 -8.90 1.52
N ASN A 705 -0.27 -7.79 1.59
CA ASN A 705 -1.58 -7.59 0.96
C ASN A 705 -1.47 -7.31 -0.54
N TRP A 706 -0.52 -6.46 -0.94
CA TRP A 706 -0.32 -6.11 -2.36
C TRP A 706 1.10 -5.65 -2.70
N VAL A 707 1.60 -6.10 -3.84
CA VAL A 707 2.82 -5.62 -4.50
C VAL A 707 2.58 -5.39 -5.99
N GLY A 708 3.35 -4.47 -6.59
CA GLY A 708 3.33 -4.21 -8.03
C GLY A 708 2.13 -3.39 -8.54
N LEU A 709 2.21 -2.99 -9.81
CA LEU A 709 1.25 -2.05 -10.40
C LEU A 709 0.00 -2.79 -10.91
N PRO A 710 -1.22 -2.53 -10.38
CA PRO A 710 -2.46 -3.18 -10.81
C PRO A 710 -2.88 -2.69 -12.22
N VAL A 711 -2.21 -3.21 -13.24
CA VAL A 711 -2.37 -2.85 -14.65
C VAL A 711 -2.05 -4.08 -15.51
N ASP A 712 -2.94 -4.45 -16.43
CA ASP A 712 -2.73 -5.59 -17.33
C ASP A 712 -1.36 -5.53 -18.04
N GLY A 713 -0.62 -6.63 -17.99
CA GLY A 713 0.71 -6.76 -18.60
C GLY A 713 1.89 -6.24 -17.77
N PHE A 714 1.64 -5.66 -16.59
CA PHE A 714 2.68 -5.42 -15.58
C PHE A 714 2.80 -6.60 -14.61
N SER A 715 3.72 -6.50 -13.64
CA SER A 715 3.84 -7.47 -12.54
C SER A 715 3.14 -6.90 -11.31
N HIS A 716 2.21 -7.67 -10.75
CA HIS A 716 1.43 -7.34 -9.57
C HIS A 716 0.88 -8.60 -8.90
N GLY A 717 0.44 -8.48 -7.65
CA GLY A 717 -0.29 -9.55 -6.96
C GLY A 717 -0.26 -9.45 -5.44
N ARG A 718 -0.79 -10.49 -4.80
CA ARG A 718 -1.07 -10.62 -3.36
C ARG A 718 -0.23 -11.75 -2.74
N PRO A 719 1.00 -11.48 -2.25
CA PRO A 719 1.91 -12.53 -1.77
C PRO A 719 1.39 -13.29 -0.54
N THR A 720 0.49 -12.68 0.24
CA THR A 720 -0.10 -13.26 1.45
C THR A 720 0.99 -13.83 2.37
N LEU A 721 0.97 -15.13 2.68
CA LEU A 721 1.96 -15.82 3.52
C LEU A 721 2.88 -16.75 2.68
N ILE A 722 2.90 -16.65 1.34
CA ILE A 722 3.79 -17.46 0.48
C ILE A 722 5.28 -17.36 0.92
N PRO A 723 5.83 -16.20 1.31
CA PRO A 723 7.23 -16.10 1.74
C PRO A 723 7.57 -16.85 3.05
N VAL A 724 6.57 -17.16 3.88
CA VAL A 724 6.76 -17.81 5.20
C VAL A 724 7.42 -19.19 5.06
N ALA A 725 7.17 -19.89 3.95
CA ALA A 725 7.81 -21.17 3.59
C ALA A 725 9.33 -21.08 3.42
N GLN A 726 9.88 -19.87 3.25
CA GLN A 726 11.31 -19.63 3.08
C GLN A 726 11.92 -18.95 4.32
N LEU A 727 11.20 -17.99 4.92
CA LEU A 727 11.62 -17.23 6.09
C LEU A 727 10.45 -17.04 7.07
N SER A 728 10.45 -17.80 8.15
CA SER A 728 9.45 -17.72 9.23
C SER A 728 9.95 -16.94 10.44
N HIS A 729 9.00 -16.47 11.23
CA HIS A 729 9.25 -15.78 12.50
C HIS A 729 9.58 -16.77 13.61
N THR A 730 10.45 -16.35 14.52
CA THR A 730 10.72 -17.05 15.77
C THR A 730 10.56 -16.04 16.90
N THR A 731 9.52 -16.20 17.70
CA THR A 731 9.18 -15.28 18.79
C THR A 731 10.08 -15.47 20.00
N LEU A 732 10.49 -14.35 20.60
CA LEU A 732 11.30 -14.29 21.83
C LEU A 732 10.69 -15.06 23.02
N VAL A 733 9.37 -15.18 23.03
CA VAL A 733 8.63 -16.13 23.88
C VAL A 733 8.07 -17.24 22.98
N PRO A 734 8.39 -18.52 23.22
CA PRO A 734 7.80 -19.64 22.49
C PRO A 734 6.27 -19.70 22.59
N HIS A 735 5.61 -20.37 21.64
CA HIS A 735 4.17 -20.60 21.66
C HIS A 735 3.30 -19.31 21.66
N LYS A 736 3.77 -18.24 21.02
CA LYS A 736 3.03 -16.96 20.88
C LYS A 736 2.74 -16.51 19.45
N LEU A 737 3.39 -17.09 18.44
CA LEU A 737 3.20 -16.73 17.04
C LEU A 737 1.88 -17.29 16.47
N VAL A 738 1.13 -16.43 15.78
CA VAL A 738 0.02 -16.72 14.88
C VAL A 738 0.29 -15.95 13.56
N TYR A 739 -0.10 -16.50 12.43
CA TYR A 739 -0.11 -15.78 11.14
C TYR A 739 -1.53 -15.40 10.74
N SER A 740 -1.67 -14.32 9.96
CA SER A 740 -2.95 -13.82 9.48
C SER A 740 -3.01 -13.64 7.96
N ALA A 741 -4.19 -13.83 7.38
CA ALA A 741 -4.45 -13.64 5.94
C ALA A 741 -5.89 -13.14 5.70
N HIS A 742 -6.07 -12.26 4.72
CA HIS A 742 -7.37 -11.68 4.34
C HIS A 742 -7.85 -12.20 2.99
N PHE A 743 -9.14 -12.51 2.88
CA PHE A 743 -9.75 -13.05 1.66
C PHE A 743 -11.17 -12.51 1.43
N TYR A 744 -11.31 -11.62 0.46
CA TYR A 744 -12.60 -11.00 0.11
C TYR A 744 -13.05 -11.38 -1.30
N SER A 745 -14.36 -11.58 -1.50
CA SER A 745 -14.92 -12.09 -2.77
C SER A 745 -14.51 -11.28 -4.02
N TYR A 746 -14.38 -9.97 -3.87
CA TYR A 746 -14.04 -9.00 -4.92
C TYR A 746 -12.53 -8.84 -5.18
N THR A 747 -11.68 -9.29 -4.25
CA THR A 747 -10.21 -9.36 -4.42
C THR A 747 -9.82 -10.66 -5.09
N GLY A 748 -8.55 -10.83 -5.48
CA GLY A 748 -8.02 -12.08 -6.02
C GLY A 748 -6.51 -12.19 -5.81
N PRO A 749 -5.87 -13.27 -6.31
CA PRO A 749 -4.44 -13.50 -6.17
C PRO A 749 -3.61 -12.44 -6.92
N ASN A 750 -4.12 -12.03 -8.09
CA ASN A 750 -3.59 -10.96 -8.92
C ASN A 750 -4.64 -9.87 -9.17
N HIS A 751 -5.78 -9.89 -8.48
CA HIS A 751 -6.82 -8.86 -8.62
C HIS A 751 -6.88 -8.01 -7.34
N SER A 752 -6.67 -6.70 -7.48
CA SER A 752 -6.54 -5.77 -6.36
C SER A 752 -7.81 -5.61 -5.54
N GLY A 753 -8.98 -5.80 -6.18
CA GLY A 753 -10.29 -5.42 -5.65
C GLY A 753 -10.88 -4.18 -6.33
N ALA A 754 -10.09 -3.45 -7.14
CA ALA A 754 -10.57 -2.28 -7.86
C ALA A 754 -11.70 -2.58 -8.85
N THR A 755 -12.42 -1.53 -9.24
CA THR A 755 -13.44 -1.52 -10.31
C THR A 755 -13.25 -0.29 -11.18
N GLY A 756 -13.23 -0.45 -12.50
CA GLY A 756 -12.95 0.63 -13.44
C GLY A 756 -11.46 0.95 -13.58
N ILE A 757 -11.03 2.15 -13.16
CA ILE A 757 -9.62 2.57 -13.34
C ILE A 757 -8.74 1.84 -12.32
N GLY A 758 -7.88 0.93 -12.81
CA GLY A 758 -7.03 0.07 -11.97
C GLY A 758 -7.62 -1.32 -11.68
N GLU A 759 -8.77 -1.65 -12.28
CA GLU A 759 -9.24 -3.03 -12.41
C GLU A 759 -8.36 -3.76 -13.44
N THR A 760 -8.03 -5.04 -13.19
CA THR A 760 -7.24 -5.89 -14.11
C THR A 760 -8.10 -7.03 -14.64
N SER A 761 -7.62 -7.70 -15.69
CA SER A 761 -8.26 -8.89 -16.27
C SER A 761 -8.08 -10.18 -15.44
N ASP A 762 -7.41 -10.09 -14.28
CA ASP A 762 -7.19 -11.22 -13.38
C ASP A 762 -8.47 -11.65 -12.63
N PRO A 763 -8.68 -12.95 -12.36
CA PRO A 763 -9.87 -13.44 -11.66
C PRO A 763 -9.87 -13.04 -10.18
N ARG A 764 -11.06 -12.64 -9.70
CA ARG A 764 -11.37 -12.47 -8.29
C ARG A 764 -11.61 -13.84 -7.63
N TYR A 765 -11.56 -13.93 -6.31
CA TYR A 765 -11.80 -15.16 -5.56
C TYR A 765 -13.21 -15.74 -5.79
N ARG A 766 -14.21 -14.89 -6.10
CA ARG A 766 -15.56 -15.33 -6.52
C ARG A 766 -15.65 -15.83 -7.97
N ASP A 767 -14.66 -15.52 -8.81
CA ASP A 767 -14.61 -15.95 -10.21
C ASP A 767 -13.88 -17.30 -10.36
N LEU A 768 -13.20 -17.77 -9.32
CA LEU A 768 -12.49 -19.05 -9.28
C LEU A 768 -13.44 -20.24 -9.15
N SER A 769 -13.08 -21.38 -9.75
CA SER A 769 -13.74 -22.64 -9.40
C SER A 769 -13.43 -23.03 -7.95
N ARG A 770 -14.30 -23.82 -7.32
CA ARG A 770 -14.09 -24.33 -5.95
C ARG A 770 -12.70 -24.96 -5.75
N ASN A 771 -12.23 -25.73 -6.73
CA ASN A 771 -10.93 -26.40 -6.65
C ASN A 771 -9.77 -25.39 -6.71
N ASP A 772 -9.88 -24.37 -7.57
CA ASP A 772 -8.86 -23.34 -7.72
C ASP A 772 -8.83 -22.43 -6.49
N LEU A 773 -10.00 -22.06 -5.97
CA LEU A 773 -10.13 -21.34 -4.70
C LEU A 773 -9.47 -22.12 -3.55
N PHE A 774 -9.77 -23.42 -3.39
CA PHE A 774 -9.19 -24.25 -2.33
C PHE A 774 -7.67 -24.38 -2.49
N SER A 775 -7.19 -24.59 -3.73
CA SER A 775 -5.76 -24.65 -4.07
C SER A 775 -5.04 -23.35 -3.71
N VAL A 776 -5.65 -22.20 -4.01
CA VAL A 776 -5.08 -20.88 -3.69
C VAL A 776 -5.13 -20.58 -2.20
N LEU A 777 -6.23 -20.85 -1.50
CA LEU A 777 -6.32 -20.67 -0.04
C LEU A 777 -5.29 -21.53 0.70
N GLN A 778 -5.04 -22.76 0.21
CA GLN A 778 -3.97 -23.60 0.73
C GLN A 778 -2.59 -23.03 0.44
N SER A 779 -2.26 -22.74 -0.83
CA SER A 779 -0.90 -22.35 -1.24
C SER A 779 -0.50 -20.93 -0.83
N SER A 780 -1.45 -20.00 -0.71
CA SER A 780 -1.17 -18.61 -0.30
C SER A 780 -1.11 -18.39 1.22
N ALA A 781 -1.82 -19.22 2.01
CA ALA A 781 -1.91 -19.06 3.46
C ALA A 781 -1.94 -20.38 4.23
N LEU A 782 -2.91 -21.25 3.97
CA LEU A 782 -3.28 -22.29 4.93
C LEU A 782 -2.32 -23.49 4.98
N TYR A 783 -1.37 -23.61 4.05
CA TYR A 783 -0.24 -24.56 4.15
C TYR A 783 0.57 -24.36 5.45
N VAL A 784 0.64 -23.13 5.99
CA VAL A 784 1.36 -22.79 7.23
C VAL A 784 0.75 -23.51 8.45
N ALA A 785 -0.58 -23.64 8.48
CA ALA A 785 -1.31 -24.35 9.53
C ALA A 785 -1.53 -25.84 9.21
N LEU A 786 -1.65 -26.21 7.94
CA LEU A 786 -1.97 -27.58 7.51
C LEU A 786 -0.73 -28.48 7.35
N THR A 787 0.47 -27.91 7.19
CA THR A 787 1.72 -28.66 7.11
C THR A 787 2.39 -28.71 8.50
N ALA A 788 2.36 -29.87 9.13
CA ALA A 788 2.92 -30.08 10.47
C ALA A 788 4.45 -30.24 10.46
N SER A 789 5.08 -29.95 11.61
CA SER A 789 6.51 -30.18 11.87
C SER A 789 7.49 -29.45 10.94
N MET A 790 7.14 -28.24 10.49
CA MET A 790 7.98 -27.34 9.70
C MET A 790 8.41 -26.13 10.55
N HIS A 791 9.51 -25.45 10.18
CA HIS A 791 9.98 -24.24 10.88
C HIS A 791 8.96 -23.09 10.91
N TYR A 792 7.98 -23.14 10.00
CA TYR A 792 6.86 -22.21 9.91
C TYR A 792 5.55 -22.68 10.56
N THR A 793 5.44 -23.93 11.03
CA THR A 793 4.14 -24.45 11.52
C THR A 793 3.64 -23.62 12.72
N ALA A 794 2.50 -22.96 12.53
CA ALA A 794 1.83 -22.10 13.49
C ALA A 794 0.32 -22.06 13.17
N PRO A 795 -0.54 -21.50 14.04
CA PRO A 795 -1.93 -21.25 13.70
C PRO A 795 -2.02 -20.18 12.61
N VAL A 796 -2.98 -20.32 11.70
CA VAL A 796 -3.39 -19.26 10.78
C VAL A 796 -4.79 -18.82 11.15
N TRP A 797 -4.98 -17.51 11.28
CA TRP A 797 -6.26 -16.85 11.48
C TRP A 797 -6.64 -16.13 10.18
N ILE A 798 -7.87 -16.34 9.69
CA ILE A 798 -8.43 -15.49 8.65
C ILE A 798 -8.99 -14.25 9.32
N SER A 799 -8.15 -13.25 9.59
CA SER A 799 -8.49 -12.03 10.37
C SER A 799 -9.55 -11.16 9.69
N GLU A 800 -9.68 -11.24 8.37
CA GLU A 800 -10.74 -10.61 7.60
C GLU A 800 -11.19 -11.51 6.43
N PHE A 801 -12.51 -11.64 6.29
CA PHE A 801 -13.16 -12.14 5.09
C PHE A 801 -14.59 -11.58 5.04
N GLY A 802 -15.12 -11.41 3.83
CA GLY A 802 -16.45 -10.83 3.65
C GLY A 802 -16.90 -10.75 2.19
N MET A 803 -18.19 -10.48 2.04
CA MET A 803 -18.93 -10.19 0.81
C MET A 803 -20.23 -9.46 1.19
N GLU A 804 -20.76 -8.69 0.25
CA GLU A 804 -22.05 -8.03 0.39
C GLU A 804 -23.20 -9.03 0.47
N GLY A 805 -24.11 -8.86 1.44
CA GLY A 805 -25.29 -9.72 1.62
C GLY A 805 -26.59 -9.10 1.10
N ARG A 806 -26.84 -7.81 1.36
CA ARG A 806 -28.22 -7.24 1.32
C ARG A 806 -28.51 -6.30 0.15
N ALA A 807 -27.57 -6.10 -0.76
CA ALA A 807 -27.79 -5.46 -2.06
C ALA A 807 -27.87 -6.51 -3.17
N ASP A 808 -27.97 -6.09 -4.45
CA ASP A 808 -28.07 -6.96 -5.62
C ASP A 808 -26.92 -7.99 -5.69
N SER A 809 -27.15 -9.17 -5.13
CA SER A 809 -26.13 -10.21 -4.96
C SER A 809 -25.93 -11.00 -6.24
N LEU A 810 -24.70 -11.02 -6.77
CA LEU A 810 -24.32 -11.88 -7.87
C LEU A 810 -24.26 -13.35 -7.41
N ASP A 811 -24.68 -14.29 -8.26
CA ASP A 811 -24.59 -15.74 -7.99
C ASP A 811 -23.16 -16.19 -7.62
N LEU A 812 -22.15 -15.46 -8.10
CA LEU A 812 -20.74 -15.68 -7.79
C LEU A 812 -20.40 -15.42 -6.31
N ASP A 813 -21.00 -14.42 -5.67
CA ASP A 813 -20.75 -14.11 -4.25
C ASP A 813 -21.43 -15.14 -3.33
N HIS A 814 -22.58 -15.69 -3.73
CA HIS A 814 -23.20 -16.86 -3.07
C HIS A 814 -22.33 -18.11 -3.20
N ALA A 815 -21.83 -18.38 -4.41
CA ALA A 815 -20.93 -19.50 -4.66
C ALA A 815 -19.61 -19.36 -3.89
N PHE A 816 -19.04 -18.16 -3.83
CA PHE A 816 -17.86 -17.86 -3.01
C PHE A 816 -18.13 -18.14 -1.53
N TRP A 817 -19.23 -17.61 -0.98
CA TRP A 817 -19.58 -17.79 0.44
C TRP A 817 -19.63 -19.26 0.85
N GLN A 818 -20.41 -20.09 0.16
CA GLN A 818 -20.54 -21.51 0.52
C GLN A 818 -19.22 -22.25 0.33
N ASN A 819 -18.49 -22.02 -0.78
CA ASN A 819 -17.18 -22.65 -0.97
C ASN A 819 -16.18 -22.25 0.14
N PHE A 820 -16.16 -20.99 0.56
CA PHE A 820 -15.26 -20.49 1.59
C PHE A 820 -15.62 -21.03 2.98
N VAL A 821 -16.91 -21.03 3.34
CA VAL A 821 -17.43 -21.64 4.59
C VAL A 821 -17.07 -23.13 4.64
N ASP A 822 -17.35 -23.88 3.57
CA ASP A 822 -17.03 -25.31 3.49
C ASP A 822 -15.54 -25.57 3.75
N TYR A 823 -14.65 -24.74 3.20
CA TYR A 823 -13.22 -24.89 3.39
C TYR A 823 -12.77 -24.57 4.82
N LEU A 824 -13.29 -23.51 5.45
CA LEU A 824 -13.00 -23.17 6.85
C LEU A 824 -13.48 -24.25 7.83
N VAL A 825 -14.65 -24.85 7.57
CA VAL A 825 -15.20 -25.97 8.35
C VAL A 825 -14.38 -27.24 8.11
N GLN A 826 -14.08 -27.60 6.85
CA GLN A 826 -13.28 -28.77 6.49
C GLN A 826 -11.87 -28.74 7.11
N THR A 827 -11.27 -27.55 7.22
CA THR A 827 -9.88 -27.38 7.68
C THR A 827 -9.75 -27.07 9.17
N ASP A 828 -10.83 -26.84 9.93
CA ASP A 828 -10.83 -26.29 11.29
C ASP A 828 -9.88 -25.08 11.48
N VAL A 829 -10.04 -24.10 10.59
CA VAL A 829 -9.27 -22.84 10.64
C VAL A 829 -9.96 -21.82 11.54
N ASP A 830 -9.17 -20.94 12.15
CA ASP A 830 -9.63 -19.80 12.96
C ASP A 830 -10.02 -18.63 12.04
N TYR A 831 -11.06 -17.87 12.36
CA TYR A 831 -11.61 -16.84 11.46
C TYR A 831 -12.07 -15.56 12.18
N ALA A 832 -12.24 -14.47 11.42
CA ALA A 832 -12.94 -13.26 11.84
C ALA A 832 -13.61 -12.54 10.64
N PHE A 833 -14.93 -12.35 10.71
CA PHE A 833 -15.72 -11.73 9.63
C PHE A 833 -15.55 -10.20 9.60
N TRP A 834 -15.61 -9.58 8.42
CA TRP A 834 -15.57 -8.13 8.25
C TRP A 834 -16.81 -7.58 7.50
N PRO A 835 -17.47 -6.52 8.02
CA PRO A 835 -17.46 -5.98 9.39
C PRO A 835 -18.59 -6.58 10.25
N LEU A 836 -18.50 -6.47 11.58
CA LEU A 836 -19.62 -6.82 12.46
C LEU A 836 -20.70 -5.75 12.50
N VAL A 837 -20.32 -4.47 12.58
CA VAL A 837 -21.24 -3.33 12.82
C VAL A 837 -21.29 -2.42 11.59
N GLY A 838 -22.49 -1.93 11.28
CA GLY A 838 -22.73 -0.89 10.28
C GLY A 838 -24.03 -0.12 10.54
N TYR A 839 -24.33 0.87 9.69
CA TYR A 839 -25.49 1.75 9.82
C TYR A 839 -26.59 1.51 8.78
N LEU A 840 -27.83 1.80 9.19
CA LEU A 840 -28.98 1.96 8.30
C LEU A 840 -29.12 3.42 7.85
N ASP A 841 -29.30 3.64 6.55
CA ASP A 841 -29.81 4.87 5.97
C ASP A 841 -31.29 5.05 6.39
N ALA A 842 -31.59 6.15 7.09
CA ALA A 842 -32.93 6.44 7.63
C ALA A 842 -33.96 6.87 6.56
N SER A 843 -33.53 7.12 5.32
CA SER A 843 -34.36 7.56 4.18
C SER A 843 -34.67 6.44 3.19
N THR A 844 -33.72 5.53 2.96
CA THR A 844 -33.89 4.37 2.05
C THR A 844 -34.18 3.07 2.81
N GLY A 845 -33.77 2.97 4.08
CA GLY A 845 -33.83 1.74 4.88
C GLY A 845 -32.75 0.72 4.54
N ALA A 846 -31.88 1.00 3.56
CA ALA A 846 -30.73 0.18 3.23
C ALA A 846 -29.68 0.25 4.35
N GLY A 847 -29.03 -0.88 4.63
CA GLY A 847 -27.88 -0.93 5.53
C GLY A 847 -26.56 -0.91 4.78
N ASN A 848 -25.46 -0.77 5.51
CA ASN A 848 -24.17 -1.28 5.06
C ASN A 848 -24.33 -2.78 4.75
N GLY A 849 -24.39 -3.12 3.46
CA GLY A 849 -24.72 -4.46 2.96
C GLY A 849 -23.72 -5.53 3.36
N TRP A 850 -22.53 -5.12 3.80
CA TRP A 850 -21.47 -5.99 4.30
C TRP A 850 -21.65 -6.35 5.77
N ALA A 851 -22.07 -5.41 6.61
CA ALA A 851 -22.17 -5.62 8.05
C ALA A 851 -23.16 -6.74 8.44
N LEU A 852 -22.80 -7.53 9.45
CA LEU A 852 -23.71 -8.53 10.03
C LEU A 852 -24.78 -7.89 10.94
N MET A 853 -24.46 -6.75 11.57
CA MET A 853 -25.33 -6.02 12.49
C MET A 853 -25.50 -4.56 12.06
N ASN A 854 -26.63 -4.25 11.43
CA ASN A 854 -26.96 -2.90 11.01
C ASN A 854 -27.89 -2.19 12.02
N TRP A 855 -27.58 -0.92 12.32
CA TRP A 855 -28.32 -0.10 13.30
C TRP A 855 -28.74 1.26 12.72
N GLU A 856 -29.96 1.70 13.04
CA GLU A 856 -30.44 3.06 12.74
C GLU A 856 -29.64 4.13 13.50
N LYS A 857 -29.30 5.24 12.83
CA LYS A 857 -28.63 6.44 13.39
C LYS A 857 -29.55 7.24 14.33
N LEU A 858 -30.12 6.58 15.34
CA LEU A 858 -31.06 7.13 16.31
C LEU A 858 -30.59 6.82 17.73
N ALA A 859 -30.50 7.85 18.57
CA ALA A 859 -30.01 7.74 19.95
C ALA A 859 -30.83 6.74 20.79
N GLY A 860 -30.14 5.77 21.39
CA GLY A 860 -30.71 4.61 22.08
C GLY A 860 -30.71 3.32 21.24
N GLY A 861 -30.40 3.40 19.94
CA GLY A 861 -30.41 2.29 18.99
C GLY A 861 -31.83 1.92 18.60
N GLY A 862 -32.31 2.52 17.50
CA GLY A 862 -33.67 2.39 16.97
C GLY A 862 -33.93 1.05 16.29
N LYS A 863 -34.22 1.06 14.98
CA LYS A 863 -34.31 -0.17 14.18
C LYS A 863 -32.95 -0.88 14.16
N ARG A 864 -32.95 -2.16 14.51
CA ARG A 864 -31.86 -3.12 14.24
C ARG A 864 -32.24 -3.96 13.02
N ILE A 865 -31.27 -4.36 12.20
CA ILE A 865 -31.38 -5.52 11.32
C ILE A 865 -30.08 -6.32 11.38
N GLY A 866 -30.04 -7.35 12.21
CA GLY A 866 -28.95 -8.32 12.33
C GLY A 866 -29.07 -9.47 11.32
N LEU A 867 -28.07 -10.36 11.30
CA LEU A 867 -27.98 -11.50 10.38
C LEU A 867 -29.19 -12.44 10.43
N PHE A 868 -29.81 -12.61 11.61
CA PHE A 868 -30.94 -13.52 11.82
C PHE A 868 -32.32 -12.85 11.77
N ASP A 869 -32.39 -11.54 11.46
CA ASP A 869 -33.65 -10.76 11.50
C ASP A 869 -34.50 -10.86 10.22
N GLY A 870 -34.02 -11.49 9.15
CA GLY A 870 -34.74 -11.52 7.88
C GLY A 870 -34.00 -12.15 6.69
N ASP A 871 -33.75 -11.33 5.67
CA ASP A 871 -33.44 -11.68 4.27
C ASP A 871 -31.95 -11.84 3.95
N ASP A 872 -31.08 -11.88 4.97
CA ASP A 872 -29.64 -12.04 4.80
C ASP A 872 -29.25 -13.50 4.51
N TRP A 873 -29.13 -13.83 3.21
CA TRP A 873 -28.86 -15.18 2.73
C TRP A 873 -27.55 -15.81 3.28
N ARG A 874 -26.64 -15.00 3.83
CA ARG A 874 -25.40 -15.49 4.47
C ARG A 874 -25.68 -16.28 5.76
N ALA A 875 -26.86 -16.12 6.37
CA ALA A 875 -27.20 -16.66 7.68
C ALA A 875 -27.07 -18.20 7.81
N SER A 876 -27.35 -18.96 6.74
CA SER A 876 -27.21 -20.43 6.73
C SER A 876 -25.75 -20.86 6.82
N GLY A 877 -24.89 -20.35 5.92
CA GLY A 877 -23.45 -20.60 5.95
C GLY A 877 -22.78 -20.08 7.22
N TRP A 878 -23.31 -19.02 7.85
CA TRP A 878 -22.83 -18.57 9.16
C TRP A 878 -23.19 -19.56 10.28
N GLN A 879 -24.40 -20.13 10.27
CA GLN A 879 -24.78 -21.19 11.21
C GLN A 879 -23.95 -22.46 11.00
N GLU A 880 -23.62 -22.81 9.76
CA GLU A 880 -22.68 -23.89 9.43
C GLU A 880 -21.26 -23.59 9.96
N LEU A 881 -20.72 -22.40 9.72
CA LEU A 881 -19.39 -21.99 10.17
C LEU A 881 -19.24 -21.90 11.70
N THR A 882 -20.30 -21.49 12.40
CA THR A 882 -20.29 -21.30 13.87
C THR A 882 -20.53 -22.60 14.65
N ASN A 883 -21.27 -23.55 14.07
CA ASN A 883 -21.56 -24.88 14.65
C ASN A 883 -20.73 -26.02 14.04
N GLY A 884 -19.91 -25.73 13.02
CA GLY A 884 -19.07 -26.69 12.32
C GLY A 884 -18.07 -27.41 13.23
N ALA A 885 -17.64 -28.59 12.79
CA ALA A 885 -16.71 -29.43 13.56
C ALA A 885 -15.37 -28.72 13.83
N SER A 886 -14.86 -28.87 15.05
CA SER A 886 -13.59 -28.27 15.48
C SER A 886 -12.93 -29.15 16.55
N ALA A 887 -11.61 -29.05 16.69
CA ALA A 887 -10.90 -29.65 17.81
C ALA A 887 -11.42 -29.10 19.15
N THR A 888 -11.51 -29.95 20.18
CA THR A 888 -12.02 -29.58 21.52
C THR A 888 -11.21 -30.28 22.62
N GLY A 889 -11.28 -29.76 23.84
CA GLY A 889 -10.48 -30.25 24.96
C GLY A 889 -8.99 -29.90 24.85
N GLN A 890 -8.15 -30.59 25.64
CA GLN A 890 -6.71 -30.28 25.72
C GLN A 890 -5.95 -30.71 24.44
N ILE A 891 -5.22 -29.76 23.86
CA ILE A 891 -4.30 -30.04 22.75
C ILE A 891 -2.97 -30.56 23.32
N ALA A 892 -2.53 -31.71 22.82
CA ALA A 892 -1.25 -32.32 23.17
C ALA A 892 -0.07 -31.36 22.94
N SER A 893 1.07 -31.58 23.61
CA SER A 893 2.30 -30.90 23.20
C SER A 893 2.73 -31.45 21.84
N VAL A 894 3.04 -30.55 20.91
CA VAL A 894 3.74 -30.87 19.67
C VAL A 894 5.19 -30.43 19.81
N SER A 895 6.08 -31.04 19.04
CA SER A 895 7.45 -30.57 18.92
C SER A 895 7.55 -29.25 18.17
N GLU A 896 8.41 -28.37 18.66
CA GLU A 896 8.68 -27.08 18.09
C GLU A 896 9.82 -27.14 17.07
N TRP A 897 9.63 -26.43 15.96
CA TRP A 897 10.66 -26.18 14.95
C TRP A 897 10.69 -24.69 14.68
N LYS A 898 11.87 -24.07 14.74
CA LYS A 898 12.03 -22.62 14.64
C LYS A 898 13.29 -22.25 13.85
N GLN A 899 13.14 -21.31 12.91
CA GLN A 899 14.21 -20.83 12.06
C GLN A 899 14.93 -19.65 12.73
N LEU A 900 16.25 -19.58 12.60
CA LEU A 900 17.03 -18.38 12.89
C LEU A 900 17.66 -17.89 11.60
N SER A 901 17.74 -16.57 11.39
CA SER A 901 18.44 -15.98 10.23
C SER A 901 19.34 -14.82 10.63
N LEU A 902 20.52 -14.75 10.01
CA LEU A 902 21.47 -13.64 10.14
C LEU A 902 21.52 -12.76 8.88
N ASP A 903 20.59 -12.91 7.94
CA ASP A 903 20.59 -12.20 6.65
C ASP A 903 20.76 -10.67 6.81
N HIS A 904 20.18 -10.07 7.86
CA HIS A 904 20.15 -8.60 8.08
C HIS A 904 20.60 -8.12 9.47
N GLY A 905 21.19 -8.99 10.32
CA GLY A 905 21.67 -8.57 11.65
C GLY A 905 21.65 -9.67 12.72
N ASP A 906 21.63 -9.26 13.99
CA ASP A 906 21.52 -10.16 15.15
C ASP A 906 20.12 -10.76 15.28
N PHE A 907 20.03 -12.06 15.60
CA PHE A 907 18.80 -12.84 15.75
C PHE A 907 18.87 -13.72 17.00
N ILE A 908 19.09 -13.08 18.15
CA ILE A 908 19.18 -13.73 19.46
C ILE A 908 17.76 -13.93 19.99
N GLN A 909 17.19 -15.13 19.94
CA GLN A 909 15.83 -15.40 20.43
C GLN A 909 15.78 -16.02 21.85
N SER A 910 16.93 -16.11 22.52
CA SER A 910 17.06 -16.34 23.95
C SER A 910 16.76 -15.05 24.74
N GLN A 911 15.84 -15.13 25.70
CA GLN A 911 15.57 -14.06 26.67
C GLN A 911 16.74 -13.90 27.63
N PHE A 912 17.31 -15.02 28.10
CA PHE A 912 18.46 -15.03 28.99
C PHE A 912 19.66 -14.29 28.37
N ALA A 913 19.96 -14.53 27.09
CA ALA A 913 21.06 -13.89 26.38
C ALA A 913 20.87 -12.38 26.23
N ARG A 914 19.67 -11.93 25.82
CA ARG A 914 19.35 -10.50 25.72
C ARG A 914 19.45 -9.77 27.06
N ALA A 915 19.08 -10.43 28.16
CA ALA A 915 19.10 -9.84 29.49
C ALA A 915 20.49 -9.85 30.17
N ASN A 916 21.32 -10.86 29.91
CA ASN A 916 22.52 -11.13 30.73
C ASN A 916 23.86 -11.15 29.96
N LEU A 917 23.88 -11.45 28.65
CA LEU A 917 25.12 -11.70 27.90
C LEU A 917 25.60 -10.50 27.07
N GLY A 918 24.71 -9.56 26.73
CA GLY A 918 25.06 -8.37 25.94
C GLY A 918 25.59 -8.70 24.53
N ASP A 919 26.48 -7.84 24.02
CA ASP A 919 27.16 -8.07 22.73
C ASP A 919 28.36 -9.00 22.90
N TRP A 920 28.09 -10.30 22.94
CA TRP A 920 29.06 -11.35 23.27
C TRP A 920 30.06 -11.72 22.15
N ASP A 921 29.95 -11.10 20.96
CA ASP A 921 30.96 -11.17 19.89
C ASP A 921 30.92 -9.86 19.08
N ASN A 922 31.63 -8.84 19.59
CA ASN A 922 31.43 -7.45 19.16
C ASN A 922 31.74 -7.21 17.67
N GLY A 923 30.73 -6.74 16.92
CA GLY A 923 30.82 -6.55 15.47
C GLY A 923 30.77 -7.86 14.65
N ALA A 924 30.21 -8.92 15.22
CA ALA A 924 29.72 -10.10 14.50
C ALA A 924 28.18 -10.13 14.53
N SER A 925 27.54 -10.70 13.51
CA SER A 925 26.09 -11.00 13.54
C SER A 925 25.87 -12.31 14.30
N LYS A 926 24.96 -12.31 15.30
CA LYS A 926 24.82 -13.34 16.33
C LYS A 926 23.42 -13.94 16.36
N ALA A 927 23.29 -15.25 16.26
CA ALA A 927 22.02 -15.99 16.31
C ALA A 927 22.00 -16.96 17.48
N GLN A 928 20.85 -17.09 18.15
CA GLN A 928 20.69 -18.01 19.29
C GLN A 928 19.24 -18.49 19.41
N CYS A 929 19.06 -19.77 19.70
CA CYS A 929 17.74 -20.39 19.91
C CYS A 929 17.04 -19.82 21.16
N PRO A 930 15.69 -19.88 21.22
CA PRO A 930 14.93 -19.68 22.45
C PRO A 930 15.39 -20.60 23.59
N ASP A 931 15.19 -20.14 24.84
CA ASP A 931 15.71 -20.75 26.08
C ASP A 931 15.15 -22.14 26.44
N ASN A 932 14.31 -22.72 25.58
CA ASN A 932 13.80 -24.08 25.67
C ASN A 932 14.15 -24.96 24.46
N LEU A 933 14.79 -24.41 23.41
CA LEU A 933 15.16 -25.14 22.18
C LEU A 933 16.69 -25.24 22.05
N ARG A 934 17.18 -26.29 21.37
CA ARG A 934 18.60 -26.43 21.01
C ARG A 934 18.79 -26.22 19.50
N LEU A 935 19.99 -25.82 19.09
CA LEU A 935 20.35 -25.78 17.67
C LEU A 935 20.56 -27.21 17.17
N ILE A 936 19.89 -27.58 16.07
CA ILE A 936 19.96 -28.92 15.45
C ILE A 936 20.49 -28.87 14.01
N GLY A 937 20.43 -27.72 13.33
CA GLY A 937 20.95 -27.57 11.97
C GLY A 937 21.51 -26.18 11.66
N LEU A 938 22.41 -26.14 10.68
CA LEU A 938 23.08 -24.95 10.15
C LEU A 938 23.17 -24.98 8.63
N SER A 939 23.22 -23.80 8.01
CA SER A 939 23.41 -23.61 6.58
C SER A 939 24.73 -22.90 6.26
N ARG A 940 25.17 -23.04 5.01
CA ARG A 940 26.47 -22.53 4.54
C ARG A 940 26.47 -21.09 4.04
N GLY A 941 25.46 -20.69 3.26
CA GLY A 941 25.46 -19.38 2.58
C GLY A 941 24.64 -18.29 3.27
N SER A 942 23.34 -18.52 3.46
CA SER A 942 22.40 -17.54 4.05
C SER A 942 22.53 -17.39 5.57
N SER A 943 23.47 -18.10 6.21
CA SER A 943 23.70 -18.02 7.65
C SER A 943 22.41 -18.18 8.47
N ARG A 944 21.58 -19.15 8.07
CA ARG A 944 20.38 -19.59 8.76
C ARG A 944 20.61 -20.88 9.54
N GLY A 945 19.85 -21.07 10.60
CA GLY A 945 19.89 -22.25 11.47
C GLY A 945 18.49 -22.73 11.85
N LEU A 946 18.44 -23.95 12.42
CA LEU A 946 17.20 -24.61 12.85
C LEU A 946 17.29 -24.99 14.33
N CYS A 947 16.27 -24.63 15.10
CA CYS A 947 16.12 -24.95 16.51
C CYS A 947 14.96 -25.94 16.74
N THR A 948 15.09 -26.82 17.73
CA THR A 948 14.01 -27.74 18.15
C THR A 948 14.12 -28.24 19.59
N ASP A 949 13.01 -28.78 20.12
CA ASP A 949 12.92 -29.51 21.39
C ASP A 949 12.87 -31.05 21.21
N VAL A 950 12.72 -31.57 19.98
CA VAL A 950 12.44 -33.00 19.74
C VAL A 950 13.49 -33.89 20.40
N GLY A 951 13.07 -35.01 21.00
CA GLY A 951 13.94 -36.00 21.64
C GLY A 951 14.48 -35.63 23.02
N PHE A 952 14.49 -34.34 23.38
CA PHE A 952 15.08 -33.85 24.64
C PHE A 952 14.12 -33.01 25.50
N GLY A 953 13.07 -32.42 24.92
CA GLY A 953 12.36 -31.30 25.54
C GLY A 953 13.29 -30.09 25.65
N SER A 954 13.15 -29.31 26.73
CA SER A 954 14.20 -28.34 27.07
C SER A 954 15.44 -29.09 27.56
N LEU A 955 16.55 -28.93 26.83
CA LEU A 955 17.86 -29.45 27.24
C LEU A 955 18.60 -28.50 28.20
N TRP A 956 18.17 -27.24 28.28
CA TRP A 956 18.82 -26.19 29.07
C TRP A 956 18.80 -26.50 30.58
N ASN A 957 19.91 -26.20 31.25
CA ASN A 957 19.97 -26.14 32.70
C ASN A 957 19.26 -24.87 33.22
N ALA A 958 18.70 -24.95 34.43
CA ALA A 958 17.89 -23.88 35.04
C ALA A 958 18.72 -22.64 35.46
N ASP A 959 20.05 -22.74 35.47
CA ASP A 959 20.97 -21.61 35.61
C ASP A 959 21.23 -20.86 34.29
N HIS A 960 20.81 -21.44 33.15
CA HIS A 960 21.14 -21.00 31.79
C HIS A 960 22.64 -20.73 31.55
N ALA A 961 23.52 -21.41 32.30
CA ALA A 961 24.97 -21.22 32.21
C ALA A 961 25.44 -21.38 30.76
N SER A 962 26.16 -20.38 30.25
CA SER A 962 26.49 -20.26 28.83
C SER A 962 27.96 -19.86 28.65
N GLU A 963 28.63 -20.43 27.64
CA GLU A 963 30.03 -20.14 27.31
C GLU A 963 30.19 -19.79 25.83
N VAL A 964 30.95 -18.73 25.53
CA VAL A 964 31.37 -18.39 24.16
C VAL A 964 32.67 -19.11 23.83
N VAL A 965 32.66 -19.93 22.78
CA VAL A 965 33.83 -20.63 22.26
C VAL A 965 34.29 -19.97 20.96
N PHE A 966 35.57 -19.61 20.93
CA PHE A 966 36.21 -18.82 19.87
C PHE A 966 37.55 -19.44 19.37
N ASP A 967 37.91 -20.59 19.93
CA ASP A 967 39.17 -21.32 19.71
C ASP A 967 38.92 -22.84 19.74
N GLU A 968 39.96 -23.65 19.53
CA GLU A 968 39.88 -25.11 19.57
C GLU A 968 40.09 -25.70 20.99
N ARG A 969 39.96 -24.92 22.09
CA ARG A 969 40.41 -25.36 23.44
C ARG A 969 39.72 -26.60 24.00
N HIS A 970 38.48 -26.87 23.55
CA HIS A 970 37.68 -28.03 23.97
C HIS A 970 37.72 -29.20 22.96
N VAL A 971 38.56 -29.11 21.91
CA VAL A 971 38.66 -30.15 20.88
C VAL A 971 39.50 -31.33 21.39
N THR A 972 38.82 -32.37 21.89
CA THR A 972 39.46 -33.61 22.36
C THR A 972 39.94 -34.54 21.25
N ASN A 973 39.42 -34.39 20.03
CA ASN A 973 39.64 -35.28 18.89
C ASN A 973 39.41 -34.53 17.57
N ASP A 974 40.20 -34.82 16.54
CA ASP A 974 40.12 -34.12 15.24
C ASP A 974 38.95 -34.64 14.37
N TRP A 975 37.73 -34.34 14.79
CA TRP A 975 36.50 -34.80 14.16
C TRP A 975 36.21 -34.19 12.76
N ALA A 976 36.87 -33.08 12.41
CA ALA A 976 36.82 -32.45 11.10
C ALA A 976 38.23 -32.08 10.62
N SER A 977 38.96 -33.10 10.14
CA SER A 977 40.40 -32.94 9.89
C SER A 977 40.73 -31.91 8.82
N GLY A 978 41.68 -31.03 9.15
CA GLY A 978 42.09 -29.90 8.31
C GLY A 978 41.18 -28.66 8.38
N TYR A 979 40.10 -28.70 9.15
CA TYR A 979 39.20 -27.58 9.43
C TYR A 979 39.40 -27.04 10.86
N THR A 980 39.06 -25.78 11.09
CA THR A 980 38.98 -25.18 12.43
C THR A 980 37.65 -25.58 13.07
N LYS A 981 37.69 -26.06 14.31
CA LYS A 981 36.57 -26.65 15.04
C LYS A 981 36.29 -25.88 16.32
N TYR A 982 35.13 -25.25 16.42
CA TYR A 982 34.64 -24.73 17.70
C TYR A 982 33.73 -25.78 18.34
N THR A 983 34.19 -26.36 19.46
CA THR A 983 33.51 -27.46 20.17
C THR A 983 33.12 -26.98 21.57
N CYS A 984 31.95 -27.38 22.06
CA CYS A 984 31.49 -27.01 23.39
C CYS A 984 32.19 -27.82 24.50
N PRO A 985 32.23 -27.30 25.75
CA PRO A 985 32.65 -28.08 26.91
C PRO A 985 31.84 -29.37 27.09
N SER A 986 32.35 -30.32 27.89
CA SER A 986 31.57 -31.49 28.31
C SER A 986 30.30 -31.07 29.05
N ASN A 987 29.16 -31.70 28.72
CA ASN A 987 27.80 -31.34 29.16
C ASN A 987 27.26 -30.00 28.63
N TYR A 988 27.89 -29.41 27.62
CA TYR A 988 27.35 -28.25 26.89
C TYR A 988 26.98 -28.63 25.45
N PHE A 989 26.01 -27.91 24.88
CA PHE A 989 25.55 -28.05 23.49
C PHE A 989 25.52 -26.68 22.79
N VAL A 990 25.68 -26.65 21.48
CA VAL A 990 25.58 -25.39 20.72
C VAL A 990 24.13 -24.90 20.74
N SER A 991 23.92 -23.70 21.28
CA SER A 991 22.63 -22.99 21.31
C SER A 991 22.58 -21.81 20.35
N GLY A 992 23.73 -21.35 19.84
CA GLY A 992 23.85 -20.23 18.93
C GLY A 992 25.23 -20.13 18.27
N TRP A 993 25.40 -19.17 17.35
CA TRP A 993 26.68 -18.90 16.68
C TRP A 993 26.77 -17.46 16.22
N ALA A 994 27.97 -17.01 15.88
CA ALA A 994 28.21 -15.69 15.30
C ALA A 994 29.07 -15.74 14.03
N ILE A 995 28.87 -14.76 13.15
CA ILE A 995 29.56 -14.63 11.85
C ILE A 995 30.13 -13.23 11.64
N ARG A 996 31.23 -13.14 10.88
CA ARG A 996 31.80 -11.88 10.38
C ARG A 996 31.90 -11.97 8.87
N GLY A 997 30.97 -11.30 8.18
CA GLY A 997 30.63 -11.69 6.81
C GLY A 997 30.09 -13.13 6.83
N SER A 998 30.62 -14.01 5.99
CA SER A 998 30.31 -15.46 6.04
C SER A 998 31.24 -16.27 6.94
N LYS A 999 32.29 -15.69 7.55
CA LYS A 999 33.22 -16.43 8.40
C LYS A 999 32.60 -16.71 9.76
N VAL A 1000 32.55 -17.97 10.20
CA VAL A 1000 32.25 -18.30 11.60
C VAL A 1000 33.26 -17.59 12.52
N SER A 1001 32.72 -16.88 13.50
CA SER A 1001 33.47 -16.05 14.45
C SER A 1001 33.56 -16.75 15.81
N THR A 1002 32.41 -17.22 16.31
CA THR A 1002 32.27 -17.94 17.59
C THR A 1002 31.05 -18.88 17.57
N VAL A 1003 30.98 -19.78 18.54
CA VAL A 1003 29.73 -20.51 18.89
C VAL A 1003 29.33 -20.21 20.34
N MET A 1004 28.02 -20.12 20.57
CA MET A 1004 27.43 -20.04 21.90
C MET A 1004 27.06 -21.45 22.37
N CYS A 1005 27.60 -21.85 23.52
CA CYS A 1005 27.39 -23.15 24.13
C CYS A 1005 26.54 -22.99 25.39
N ALA A 1006 25.46 -23.75 25.52
CA ALA A 1006 24.58 -23.78 26.70
C ALA A 1006 24.79 -25.04 27.53
N HIS A 1007 24.77 -24.90 28.85
CA HIS A 1007 24.86 -26.00 29.81
C HIS A 1007 23.59 -26.86 29.79
N ALA A 1008 23.75 -28.18 29.75
CA ALA A 1008 22.62 -29.11 29.79
C ALA A 1008 22.14 -29.40 31.21
N ASN A 1009 20.84 -29.70 31.36
CA ASN A 1009 20.24 -30.21 32.60
C ASN A 1009 20.56 -31.68 32.92
N LYS A 1010 21.33 -32.35 32.07
CA LYS A 1010 21.75 -33.75 32.20
C LYS A 1010 23.16 -33.95 31.63
N THR A 1011 23.83 -35.01 32.08
CA THR A 1011 25.08 -35.46 31.45
C THR A 1011 24.83 -35.78 29.97
N LEU A 1012 25.70 -35.28 29.09
CA LEU A 1012 25.63 -35.54 27.65
C LEU A 1012 26.66 -36.61 27.25
N GLY A 1013 26.46 -37.25 26.09
CA GLY A 1013 27.45 -38.15 25.52
C GLY A 1013 28.72 -37.42 25.04
N THR A 1014 29.74 -38.20 24.67
CA THR A 1014 30.99 -37.71 24.05
C THR A 1014 31.24 -38.35 22.68
N ASN A 1015 30.41 -39.32 22.27
CA ASN A 1015 30.57 -40.05 21.02
C ASN A 1015 29.67 -39.44 19.96
N GLY A 1016 30.26 -38.68 19.03
CA GLY A 1016 29.56 -38.07 17.92
C GLY A 1016 30.15 -38.36 16.54
N ARG A 1017 29.36 -38.00 15.52
CA ARG A 1017 29.66 -38.13 14.08
C ARG A 1017 29.70 -36.75 13.41
N THR A 1018 30.49 -36.62 12.36
CA THR A 1018 30.63 -35.36 11.62
C THR A 1018 29.68 -35.33 10.42
N VAL A 1019 28.80 -34.33 10.37
CA VAL A 1019 27.83 -34.11 9.28
C VAL A 1019 28.36 -33.01 8.36
N TRP A 1020 28.81 -33.40 7.17
CA TRP A 1020 29.37 -32.50 6.15
C TRP A 1020 28.30 -31.96 5.21
N PHE A 1021 28.28 -30.65 4.99
CA PHE A 1021 27.37 -29.95 4.08
C PHE A 1021 28.08 -28.82 3.30
N ASP A 1022 29.39 -28.97 3.09
CA ASP A 1022 30.21 -28.06 2.28
C ASP A 1022 29.95 -28.18 0.77
N GLN A 1023 29.47 -29.34 0.33
CA GLN A 1023 29.26 -29.74 -1.08
C GLN A 1023 27.82 -30.24 -1.39
N GLY A 1024 26.91 -30.24 -0.42
CA GLY A 1024 25.53 -30.70 -0.61
C GLY A 1024 24.69 -30.63 0.67
N ASP A 1025 23.40 -30.97 0.54
CA ASP A 1025 22.49 -31.11 1.68
C ASP A 1025 22.79 -32.39 2.47
N ASN A 1026 22.82 -32.30 3.80
CA ASN A 1026 23.05 -33.44 4.68
C ASN A 1026 22.22 -33.31 5.97
N ARG A 1027 20.90 -33.29 5.79
CA ARG A 1027 19.92 -33.30 6.88
C ARG A 1027 19.57 -34.72 7.27
N ALA A 1028 19.45 -34.99 8.56
CA ALA A 1028 19.14 -36.32 9.08
C ALA A 1028 17.71 -36.80 8.73
N ASP A 1029 16.78 -35.86 8.58
CA ASP A 1029 15.40 -36.08 8.14
C ASP A 1029 14.86 -34.80 7.43
N GLN A 1030 13.56 -34.76 7.13
CA GLN A 1030 12.88 -33.61 6.51
C GLN A 1030 12.10 -32.75 7.52
N LEU A 1031 12.20 -33.03 8.82
CA LEU A 1031 11.51 -32.28 9.86
C LEU A 1031 12.16 -30.90 10.03
N GLY A 1032 11.35 -29.93 10.44
CA GLY A 1032 11.69 -28.51 10.35
C GLY A 1032 11.66 -27.95 8.93
N GLY A 1033 11.55 -28.78 7.88
CA GLY A 1033 11.46 -28.33 6.49
C GLY A 1033 12.78 -27.80 5.90
N ASP A 1034 12.70 -27.00 4.84
CA ASP A 1034 13.88 -26.33 4.28
C ASP A 1034 14.12 -24.95 4.93
N PHE A 1035 14.78 -24.98 6.08
CA PHE A 1035 15.17 -23.79 6.84
C PHE A 1035 16.24 -22.91 6.16
N ALA A 1036 16.77 -23.28 4.98
CA ALA A 1036 17.72 -22.46 4.22
C ALA A 1036 17.60 -22.73 2.72
N VAL A 1037 16.45 -22.36 2.14
CA VAL A 1037 16.12 -22.50 0.71
C VAL A 1037 17.28 -22.05 -0.19
N GLN A 1038 17.56 -22.84 -1.23
CA GLN A 1038 18.67 -22.67 -2.20
C GLN A 1038 20.10 -22.73 -1.61
N GLN A 1039 20.30 -22.99 -0.32
CA GLN A 1039 21.62 -23.11 0.32
C GLN A 1039 21.87 -24.51 0.86
N PHE A 1040 23.11 -25.02 0.79
CA PHE A 1040 23.46 -26.29 1.43
C PHE A 1040 23.32 -26.18 2.95
N LYS A 1041 22.66 -27.17 3.56
CA LYS A 1041 22.45 -27.23 5.01
C LYS A 1041 22.63 -28.64 5.58
N GLY A 1042 23.08 -28.70 6.83
CA GLY A 1042 23.25 -29.94 7.59
C GLY A 1042 22.40 -29.94 8.86
N SER A 1043 21.94 -31.11 9.29
CA SER A 1043 21.30 -31.28 10.60
C SER A 1043 21.68 -32.59 11.29
N CYS A 1044 21.71 -32.55 12.61
CA CYS A 1044 21.76 -33.72 13.45
C CYS A 1044 20.38 -34.41 13.50
N GLY A 1045 20.35 -35.68 13.91
CA GLY A 1045 19.11 -36.42 14.15
C GLY A 1045 18.36 -35.86 15.35
N THR A 1046 17.06 -36.13 15.41
CA THR A 1046 16.18 -35.66 16.50
C THR A 1046 16.57 -36.17 17.89
N ASN A 1047 17.32 -37.27 17.99
CA ASN A 1047 17.90 -37.79 19.25
C ASN A 1047 19.38 -37.39 19.45
N GLU A 1048 19.90 -36.44 18.67
CA GLU A 1048 21.25 -35.89 18.79
C GLU A 1048 21.21 -34.37 19.11
N TYR A 1049 22.38 -33.79 19.39
CA TYR A 1049 22.61 -32.35 19.52
C TYR A 1049 23.91 -31.93 18.81
N ILE A 1050 24.05 -30.65 18.47
CA ILE A 1050 25.31 -30.10 17.94
C ILE A 1050 26.29 -29.90 19.11
N GLY A 1051 27.37 -30.68 19.14
CA GLY A 1051 28.51 -30.51 20.06
C GLY A 1051 29.59 -29.55 19.53
N GLY A 1052 29.56 -29.20 18.25
CA GLY A 1052 30.52 -28.25 17.66
C GLY A 1052 30.28 -27.94 16.18
N VAL A 1053 30.94 -26.89 15.68
CA VAL A 1053 30.84 -26.39 14.30
C VAL A 1053 32.25 -26.26 13.71
N ALA A 1054 32.43 -26.72 12.47
CA ALA A 1054 33.70 -26.67 11.76
C ALA A 1054 33.61 -25.86 10.45
N PHE A 1055 34.68 -25.10 10.19
CA PHE A 1055 34.80 -24.17 9.08
C PHE A 1055 36.28 -24.03 8.64
N THR A 1056 36.54 -23.35 7.53
CA THR A 1056 37.92 -23.20 7.04
C THR A 1056 38.14 -21.88 6.32
N THR A 1057 39.27 -21.23 6.59
CA THR A 1057 39.72 -19.99 5.95
C THR A 1057 40.91 -20.22 5.01
N ARG A 1058 41.05 -21.44 4.47
CA ARG A 1058 41.99 -21.74 3.39
C ARG A 1058 41.64 -20.93 2.13
N ILE A 1059 42.64 -20.66 1.29
CA ILE A 1059 42.46 -19.94 0.01
C ILE A 1059 41.36 -20.63 -0.82
N GLY A 1060 40.36 -19.86 -1.26
CA GLY A 1060 39.17 -20.36 -1.97
C GLY A 1060 37.95 -20.63 -1.07
N SER A 1061 38.06 -20.55 0.25
CA SER A 1061 36.94 -20.64 1.19
C SER A 1061 36.59 -19.27 1.79
N ASN A 1062 35.30 -19.04 2.01
CA ASN A 1062 34.75 -17.82 2.64
C ASN A 1062 34.67 -17.89 4.18
N GLY A 1063 35.03 -19.02 4.78
CA GLY A 1063 34.95 -19.23 6.24
C GLY A 1063 33.59 -19.71 6.75
N ALA A 1064 32.64 -20.02 5.86
CA ALA A 1064 31.33 -20.53 6.21
C ALA A 1064 31.36 -21.90 6.92
N PRO A 1065 30.29 -22.25 7.69
CA PRO A 1065 30.09 -23.60 8.19
C PRO A 1065 30.24 -24.64 7.08
N ALA A 1066 31.00 -25.70 7.36
CA ALA A 1066 31.30 -26.80 6.46
C ALA A 1066 30.82 -28.14 7.02
N SER A 1067 30.90 -28.31 8.34
CA SER A 1067 30.32 -29.45 9.05
C SER A 1067 29.92 -29.11 10.48
N ILE A 1068 29.06 -29.94 11.05
CA ILE A 1068 28.67 -29.94 12.47
C ILE A 1068 29.00 -31.29 13.10
N TYR A 1069 29.36 -31.27 14.39
CA TYR A 1069 29.58 -32.48 15.18
C TYR A 1069 28.29 -32.85 15.91
N CYS A 1070 27.67 -33.96 15.50
CA CYS A 1070 26.41 -34.44 16.06
C CYS A 1070 26.67 -35.55 17.08
N VAL A 1071 26.23 -35.34 18.32
CA VAL A 1071 26.47 -36.23 19.47
C VAL A 1071 25.14 -36.74 20.01
N SER A 1072 25.09 -38.00 20.46
CA SER A 1072 23.94 -38.63 21.12
C SER A 1072 23.99 -38.49 22.65
#